data_AF-A0A077ZSV7-F1
#
_entry.id   AF-A0A077ZSV7-F1
#
_cell.length_a   1.000
_cell.length_b   1.000
_cell.length_c   1.000
_cell.angle_alpha   90.00
_cell.angle_beta   90.00
_cell.angle_gamma   90.00
#
_symmetry.space_group_name_H-M   'P 1'
#
loop_
_entity.id
_entity.type
_entity.pdbx_description
1 polymer ?
#
loop_
_entity_poly.entity_id
_entity_poly.type
_entity_poly.pdbx_seq_one_letter_code
_entity_poly.pdbx_strand_id
1 'polypeptide(L)'
;MFTLGNEEMFGSFKNSSPQMQSSRDEARLQEQNLSNQFSQNLSLNELPPQTQRTNQTQRSQYNTSHNQSQTGENDEIKKRLKELFNYYSSFGDRLNVSNLKSSKFHKMMQDANISQGLQNKIFTDELIQMNKKKLDLIFCQVNKHKPNMTFDCFLQSLTKIAEHKFQDLNKIDGLQELINSYLLPLADRVSAQRTYNTKDYQYELEYDELVSIMIKNVGSVLQEVYNVYFLHEIKTNDPEDKARKITEKNLFDFLRDFDICPTLINKGQGYQIFLNTYDSNIQVYENIGVEIIEQGNQQVNHKTMGRFFTFFKFIDFLVKIAKATYSDQTDQANQLIDAEMFCLILERMELSKGFMNFEKKTFKPHTSKITLLPSKSVINQIQLAKASIYGDESNEIQAITSARYKQLPKVNSENKFTFANKQSLEKQIKNQQAKQKQELYQLEQQVQPKLPTLADQILEKYSDRLQRIFQYYCLFGEPLNNSKLKSAKFIKLLKDSIILVKGVLTPPNNGSYSQRNYETNGIERGISQIEADLIFKKLTSNQKYNKGQQQSQQKRMDFEQFVRSLILISAKIYQHESENPKQAFDFLMENNIIFSEQIMLSNDKGSLSSQQHISQLMEILKDEYMIEILSCVHKSLLPYYQYYANNKGYMNFDGFSKFCHDFGIFPDILNKSKIMRFFSTLSQFYHSTNGSNNQNSSRMTNQSTINAGGASLTEASNTKDVIDEHLFVEALALTALEISYKDPQPTEAEKVNFQVIKKIFINRQLSQSKE
;
A
#
# COMPACT_ATOMS: atom_id res chain seq x y z
N MET A 1 25.06 26.93 -51.71
CA MET A 1 24.88 26.58 -53.13
C MET A 1 25.50 25.20 -53.33
N PHE A 2 24.78 24.30 -54.02
CA PHE A 2 25.06 22.87 -54.32
C PHE A 2 24.78 21.85 -53.19
N THR A 3 23.58 21.24 -53.12
CA THR A 3 23.04 20.01 -53.80
C THR A 3 23.74 18.72 -53.36
N LEU A 4 23.19 17.92 -52.43
CA LEU A 4 22.13 16.90 -52.56
C LEU A 4 22.38 15.85 -53.66
N GLY A 5 22.66 14.62 -53.22
CA GLY A 5 22.59 13.37 -53.99
C GLY A 5 22.57 12.19 -53.01
N ASN A 6 21.37 11.74 -52.64
CA ASN A 6 21.13 10.53 -51.83
C ASN A 6 20.99 9.32 -52.76
N GLU A 7 21.76 8.27 -52.49
CA GLU A 7 21.56 6.91 -53.02
C GLU A 7 20.61 6.11 -52.10
N GLU A 8 19.65 5.43 -52.73
CA GLU A 8 18.98 4.26 -52.17
C GLU A 8 19.84 3.01 -52.43
N MET A 9 20.05 2.17 -51.41
CA MET A 9 19.78 0.73 -51.52
C MET A 9 19.92 0.03 -50.16
N PHE A 10 18.79 -0.51 -49.68
CA PHE A 10 18.69 -1.42 -48.55
C PHE A 10 19.22 -2.82 -48.94
N GLY A 11 20.30 -3.26 -48.29
CA GLY A 11 20.78 -4.63 -48.29
C GLY A 11 20.74 -5.22 -46.88
N SER A 12 19.81 -6.15 -46.65
CA SER A 12 19.63 -6.92 -45.42
C SER A 12 20.81 -7.84 -45.13
N PHE A 13 21.49 -7.67 -43.98
CA PHE A 13 22.33 -8.69 -43.38
C PHE A 13 21.97 -8.91 -41.91
N LYS A 14 21.37 -10.09 -41.64
CA LYS A 14 21.31 -10.70 -40.31
C LYS A 14 22.64 -11.40 -40.06
N ASN A 15 23.33 -11.03 -38.97
CA ASN A 15 24.34 -11.85 -38.33
C ASN A 15 24.14 -11.77 -36.81
N SER A 16 23.75 -12.89 -36.20
CA SER A 16 23.62 -13.07 -34.75
C SER A 16 24.77 -13.95 -34.26
N SER A 17 25.68 -13.37 -33.50
CA SER A 17 26.83 -14.05 -32.89
C SER A 17 26.44 -14.82 -31.60
N PRO A 18 27.02 -15.99 -31.29
CA PRO A 18 26.59 -16.88 -30.20
C PRO A 18 27.28 -16.66 -28.85
N GLN A 19 27.82 -15.47 -28.56
CA GLN A 19 28.74 -15.28 -27.43
C GLN A 19 28.11 -14.81 -26.10
N MET A 20 26.78 -14.66 -26.01
CA MET A 20 26.12 -14.15 -24.78
C MET A 20 25.38 -15.19 -23.93
N GLN A 21 25.34 -16.47 -24.32
CA GLN A 21 24.67 -17.51 -23.52
C GLN A 21 25.59 -18.16 -22.47
N SER A 22 26.90 -18.28 -22.73
CA SER A 22 27.85 -18.92 -21.80
C SER A 22 27.99 -18.17 -20.45
N SER A 23 27.86 -16.85 -20.44
CA SER A 23 28.00 -16.03 -19.23
C SER A 23 26.80 -16.13 -18.28
N ARG A 24 25.64 -16.60 -18.75
CA ARG A 24 24.45 -16.82 -17.90
C ARG A 24 24.46 -18.17 -17.21
N ASP A 25 25.02 -19.19 -17.85
CA ASP A 25 25.08 -20.54 -17.28
C ASP A 25 26.19 -20.66 -16.23
N GLU A 26 27.31 -19.95 -16.39
CA GLU A 26 28.34 -19.83 -15.34
C GLU A 26 27.83 -19.14 -14.07
N ALA A 27 27.01 -18.10 -14.21
CA ALA A 27 26.43 -17.39 -13.06
C ALA A 27 25.47 -18.29 -12.25
N ARG A 28 24.72 -19.19 -12.92
CA ARG A 28 23.83 -20.16 -12.28
C ARG A 28 24.58 -21.30 -11.59
N LEU A 29 25.68 -21.79 -12.18
CA LEU A 29 26.52 -22.81 -11.53
C LEU A 29 27.23 -22.26 -10.28
N GLN A 30 27.66 -21.00 -10.31
CA GLN A 30 28.22 -20.34 -9.13
C GLN A 30 27.19 -20.23 -8.00
N GLU A 31 25.95 -19.91 -8.33
CA GLU A 31 24.84 -19.75 -7.37
C GLU A 31 24.47 -21.09 -6.69
N GLN A 32 24.42 -22.20 -7.43
CA GLN A 32 24.21 -23.53 -6.84
C GLN A 32 25.37 -24.00 -5.96
N ASN A 33 26.61 -23.78 -6.39
CA ASN A 33 27.79 -24.16 -5.59
C ASN A 33 27.88 -23.36 -4.28
N LEU A 34 27.43 -22.10 -4.27
CA LEU A 34 27.43 -21.24 -3.07
C LEU A 34 26.35 -21.62 -2.05
N SER A 35 25.15 -22.00 -2.50
CA SER A 35 24.12 -22.53 -1.59
C SER A 35 24.59 -23.84 -0.95
N ASN A 36 25.25 -24.70 -1.73
CA ASN A 36 25.83 -25.93 -1.22
C ASN A 36 26.96 -25.67 -0.22
N GLN A 37 27.77 -24.63 -0.44
CA GLN A 37 28.86 -24.26 0.48
C GLN A 37 28.35 -23.78 1.84
N PHE A 38 27.24 -23.03 1.91
CA PHE A 38 26.64 -22.62 3.19
C PHE A 38 26.11 -23.83 3.96
N SER A 39 25.39 -24.74 3.31
CA SER A 39 24.91 -25.99 3.91
C SER A 39 26.07 -26.91 4.33
N GLN A 40 27.13 -27.02 3.54
CA GLN A 40 28.33 -27.79 3.89
C GLN A 40 29.09 -27.21 5.08
N ASN A 41 29.21 -25.87 5.15
CA ASN A 41 29.88 -25.21 6.27
C ASN A 41 29.12 -25.37 7.59
N LEU A 42 27.81 -25.63 7.57
CA LEU A 42 27.03 -25.96 8.76
C LEU A 42 27.09 -27.44 9.16
N SER A 43 27.64 -28.33 8.33
CA SER A 43 27.57 -29.79 8.50
C SER A 43 28.93 -30.50 8.68
N LEU A 44 30.03 -29.78 8.94
CA LEU A 44 31.37 -30.40 8.98
C LEU A 44 31.83 -30.73 10.40
N ASN A 45 31.76 -32.02 10.73
CA ASN A 45 32.45 -32.65 11.85
C ASN A 45 33.15 -33.93 11.38
N GLU A 46 33.97 -33.88 10.32
CA GLU A 46 34.81 -35.02 9.91
C GLU A 46 36.21 -34.56 9.46
N LEU A 47 37.23 -35.02 10.19
CA LEU A 47 38.65 -34.97 9.81
C LEU A 47 38.95 -36.05 8.75
N PRO A 48 39.85 -35.80 7.78
CA PRO A 48 40.22 -36.80 6.79
C PRO A 48 41.06 -37.92 7.43
N PRO A 49 40.82 -39.21 7.12
CA PRO A 49 41.63 -40.30 7.64
C PRO A 49 43.00 -40.32 6.94
N GLN A 50 44.07 -40.32 7.75
CA GLN A 50 45.42 -40.58 7.26
C GLN A 50 45.57 -42.03 6.81
N THR A 51 46.19 -42.16 5.65
CA THR A 51 46.51 -43.40 4.94
C THR A 51 47.47 -44.28 5.74
N GLN A 52 46.99 -45.42 6.26
CA GLN A 52 47.83 -46.59 6.50
C GLN A 52 47.12 -47.85 6.00
N ARG A 53 47.78 -48.52 5.05
CA ARG A 53 47.44 -49.85 4.54
C ARG A 53 47.67 -50.88 5.65
N THR A 54 46.65 -51.68 5.97
CA THR A 54 46.73 -53.16 5.97
C THR A 54 45.36 -53.79 6.23
N ASN A 55 45.08 -54.83 5.44
CA ASN A 55 43.97 -55.77 5.46
C ASN A 55 43.30 -56.05 6.82
N GLN A 56 41.97 -55.98 6.89
CA GLN A 56 41.10 -57.14 7.12
C GLN A 56 39.60 -56.79 7.11
N THR A 57 38.86 -57.72 6.53
CA THR A 57 37.43 -57.76 6.23
C THR A 57 36.58 -57.93 7.51
N GLN A 58 35.33 -57.44 7.44
CA GLN A 58 34.17 -57.66 8.34
C GLN A 58 33.96 -56.69 9.51
N ARG A 59 33.23 -55.58 9.24
CA ARG A 59 32.15 -55.03 10.09
C ARG A 59 31.59 -53.76 9.45
N SER A 60 30.39 -53.84 8.87
CA SER A 60 29.66 -52.67 8.39
C SER A 60 28.17 -52.92 8.60
N GLN A 61 27.60 -52.44 9.71
CA GLN A 61 26.15 -52.29 9.87
C GLN A 61 25.66 -51.40 11.04
N TYR A 62 26.50 -50.57 11.68
CA TYR A 62 26.07 -49.78 12.86
C TYR A 62 26.28 -48.25 12.84
N ASN A 63 26.70 -47.63 11.72
CA ASN A 63 26.99 -46.18 11.69
C ASN A 63 25.99 -45.29 10.92
N THR A 64 24.84 -45.81 10.47
CA THR A 64 23.91 -45.03 9.62
C THR A 64 22.93 -44.13 10.41
N SER A 65 22.85 -44.25 11.74
CA SER A 65 21.80 -43.58 12.53
C SER A 65 22.17 -42.19 13.07
N HIS A 66 23.42 -41.74 12.94
CA HIS A 66 23.86 -40.45 13.52
C HIS A 66 23.84 -39.26 12.54
N ASN A 67 23.72 -39.51 11.23
CA ASN A 67 23.76 -38.45 10.21
C ASN A 67 22.38 -37.84 9.86
N GLN A 68 21.26 -38.41 10.32
CA GLN A 68 19.92 -37.88 10.01
C GLN A 68 19.46 -36.74 10.95
N SER A 69 20.03 -36.60 12.15
CA SER A 69 19.63 -35.56 13.10
C SER A 69 20.19 -34.18 12.75
N GLN A 70 21.41 -34.10 12.20
CA GLN A 70 22.07 -32.82 11.90
C GLN A 70 21.45 -32.08 10.71
N THR A 71 20.87 -32.79 9.74
CA THR A 71 20.23 -32.13 8.59
C THR A 71 18.98 -31.35 8.99
N GLY A 72 18.21 -31.85 9.97
CA GLY A 72 16.99 -31.18 10.44
C GLY A 72 17.27 -29.86 11.15
N GLU A 73 18.30 -29.81 11.99
CA GLU A 73 18.68 -28.61 12.73
C GLU A 73 19.12 -27.47 11.80
N ASN A 74 19.89 -27.78 10.75
CA ASN A 74 20.34 -26.79 9.78
C ASN A 74 19.21 -26.19 8.96
N ASP A 75 18.21 -27.01 8.60
CA ASP A 75 17.02 -26.53 7.90
C ASP A 75 16.16 -25.63 8.80
N GLU A 76 16.06 -25.96 10.09
CA GLU A 76 15.38 -25.12 11.08
C GLU A 76 16.08 -23.77 11.24
N ILE A 77 17.40 -23.75 11.43
CA ILE A 77 18.19 -22.50 11.50
C ILE A 77 17.98 -21.65 10.25
N LYS A 78 18.06 -22.26 9.05
CA LYS A 78 17.85 -21.55 7.78
C LYS A 78 16.44 -20.96 7.70
N LYS A 79 15.43 -21.68 8.16
CA LYS A 79 14.04 -21.20 8.25
C LYS A 79 13.93 -19.98 9.18
N ARG A 80 14.51 -20.03 10.38
CA ARG A 80 14.49 -18.89 11.33
C ARG A 80 15.22 -17.66 10.78
N LEU A 81 16.35 -17.86 10.11
CA LEU A 81 17.07 -16.77 9.43
C LEU A 81 16.25 -16.18 8.28
N LYS A 82 15.49 -17.01 7.55
CA LYS A 82 14.59 -16.55 6.48
C LYS A 82 13.44 -15.72 7.03
N GLU A 83 12.84 -16.14 8.14
CA GLU A 83 11.79 -15.40 8.83
C GLU A 83 12.29 -14.02 9.29
N LEU A 84 13.49 -13.97 9.87
CA LEU A 84 14.16 -12.74 10.27
C LEU A 84 14.41 -11.82 9.06
N PHE A 85 14.96 -12.36 7.96
CA PHE A 85 15.16 -11.62 6.72
C PHE A 85 13.86 -11.05 6.16
N ASN A 86 12.79 -11.85 6.11
CA ASN A 86 11.48 -11.43 5.62
C ASN A 86 10.88 -10.32 6.50
N TYR A 87 11.03 -10.43 7.83
CA TYR A 87 10.59 -9.40 8.78
C TYR A 87 11.21 -8.05 8.47
N TYR A 88 12.54 -7.97 8.40
CA TYR A 88 13.22 -6.72 8.10
C TYR A 88 12.97 -6.25 6.67
N SER A 89 12.86 -7.14 5.68
CA SER A 89 12.53 -6.78 4.31
C SER A 89 11.17 -6.07 4.23
N SER A 90 10.19 -6.51 5.04
CA SER A 90 8.83 -5.97 5.06
C SER A 90 8.69 -4.63 5.79
N PHE A 91 9.74 -4.17 6.48
CA PHE A 91 9.68 -2.97 7.33
C PHE A 91 9.40 -1.71 6.49
N GLY A 92 8.23 -1.09 6.66
CA GLY A 92 7.80 0.08 5.86
C GLY A 92 7.26 -0.25 4.46
N ASP A 93 7.31 -1.52 4.03
CA ASP A 93 6.68 -2.01 2.80
C ASP A 93 6.27 -3.47 3.00
N ARG A 94 5.03 -3.69 3.44
CA ARG A 94 4.53 -5.01 3.86
C ARG A 94 4.53 -6.07 2.75
N LEU A 95 4.61 -5.65 1.48
CA LEU A 95 4.62 -6.56 0.33
C LEU A 95 6.04 -6.99 -0.05
N ASN A 96 7.06 -6.25 0.39
CA ASN A 96 8.43 -6.60 0.08
C ASN A 96 9.00 -7.56 1.13
N VAL A 97 8.95 -8.86 0.85
CA VAL A 97 9.59 -9.88 1.71
C VAL A 97 10.89 -10.41 1.11
N SER A 98 11.14 -10.15 -0.17
CA SER A 98 12.21 -10.80 -0.93
C SER A 98 13.50 -9.98 -1.00
N ASN A 99 13.42 -8.67 -0.73
CA ASN A 99 14.53 -7.75 -0.92
C ASN A 99 14.82 -6.92 0.33
N LEU A 100 16.03 -7.06 0.86
CA LEU A 100 16.51 -6.30 2.01
C LEU A 100 17.35 -5.11 1.54
N LYS A 101 16.93 -3.88 1.88
CA LYS A 101 17.71 -2.66 1.60
C LYS A 101 18.85 -2.50 2.62
N SER A 102 19.94 -1.82 2.24
CA SER A 102 21.08 -1.55 3.13
C SER A 102 20.64 -0.94 4.47
N SER A 103 19.74 0.06 4.46
CA SER A 103 19.23 0.68 5.70
C SER A 103 18.54 -0.30 6.65
N LYS A 104 17.82 -1.29 6.11
CA LYS A 104 17.12 -2.33 6.89
C LYS A 104 18.09 -3.42 7.36
N PHE A 105 19.09 -3.75 6.54
CA PHE A 105 20.20 -4.62 6.92
C PHE A 105 20.99 -4.05 8.10
N HIS A 106 21.34 -2.76 8.07
CA HIS A 106 21.98 -2.08 9.21
C HIS A 106 21.12 -2.13 10.47
N LYS A 107 19.82 -1.84 10.32
CA LYS A 107 18.89 -1.90 11.45
C LYS A 107 18.85 -3.31 12.05
N MET A 108 18.80 -4.35 11.23
CA MET A 108 18.86 -5.74 11.69
C MET A 108 20.18 -6.06 12.42
N MET A 109 21.32 -5.62 11.89
CA MET A 109 22.62 -5.80 12.55
C MET A 109 22.71 -5.04 13.88
N GLN A 110 22.07 -3.87 13.97
CA GLN A 110 21.98 -3.08 15.19
C GLN A 110 21.07 -3.76 16.22
N ASP A 111 19.88 -4.18 15.82
CA ASP A 111 18.90 -4.85 16.68
C ASP A 111 19.41 -6.22 17.17
N ALA A 112 20.30 -6.87 16.39
CA ALA A 112 21.02 -8.09 16.79
C ALA A 112 22.20 -7.81 17.73
N ASN A 113 22.53 -6.54 18.02
CA ASN A 113 23.74 -6.12 18.74
C ASN A 113 25.05 -6.56 18.05
N ILE A 114 25.03 -6.80 16.74
CA ILE A 114 26.24 -7.12 15.98
C ILE A 114 27.11 -5.87 15.82
N SER A 115 26.48 -4.71 15.61
CA SER A 115 27.16 -3.42 15.42
C SER A 115 27.49 -2.67 16.72
N GLN A 116 26.98 -3.13 17.86
CA GLN A 116 27.35 -2.57 19.16
C GLN A 116 28.65 -3.23 19.58
N GLY A 117 29.74 -2.45 19.65
CA GLY A 117 30.93 -2.90 20.36
C GLY A 117 30.53 -3.18 21.81
N LEU A 118 31.05 -4.27 22.39
CA LEU A 118 30.93 -4.53 23.83
C LEU A 118 31.56 -3.35 24.58
N GLN A 119 30.75 -2.35 24.93
CA GLN A 119 31.22 -1.13 25.60
C GLN A 119 31.74 -1.40 27.03
N ASN A 120 31.60 -2.65 27.53
CA ASN A 120 31.89 -3.00 28.91
C ASN A 120 33.20 -3.76 29.14
N LYS A 121 34.10 -3.88 28.15
CA LYS A 121 35.48 -4.33 28.41
C LYS A 121 36.45 -3.17 28.29
N ILE A 122 36.79 -2.65 29.46
CA ILE A 122 37.79 -1.61 29.73
C ILE A 122 39.10 -2.02 29.06
N PHE A 123 39.57 -1.15 28.14
CA PHE A 123 40.94 -0.97 27.67
C PHE A 123 41.82 -2.22 27.72
N THR A 124 42.13 -2.86 26.59
CA THR A 124 43.55 -2.83 26.20
C THR A 124 43.90 -3.07 24.73
N ASP A 125 42.99 -3.42 23.82
CA ASP A 125 43.38 -3.58 22.40
C ASP A 125 42.28 -3.12 21.46
N GLU A 126 42.66 -2.62 20.28
CA GLU A 126 41.81 -2.24 19.14
C GLU A 126 41.04 -3.45 18.57
N LEU A 127 40.28 -4.13 19.43
CA LEU A 127 39.38 -5.20 19.07
C LEU A 127 38.44 -4.69 17.99
N ILE A 128 38.55 -5.32 16.82
CA ILE A 128 38.00 -4.91 15.55
C ILE A 128 36.48 -4.81 15.67
N GLN A 129 36.01 -3.60 15.98
CA GLN A 129 34.59 -3.34 16.13
C GLN A 129 33.92 -3.36 14.76
N MET A 130 32.81 -4.10 14.68
CA MET A 130 31.98 -4.20 13.50
C MET A 130 31.22 -2.88 13.27
N ASN A 131 31.89 -1.89 12.70
CA ASN A 131 31.30 -0.57 12.48
C ASN A 131 30.40 -0.51 11.24
N LYS A 132 29.54 0.52 11.18
CA LYS A 132 28.60 0.74 10.07
C LYS A 132 29.29 0.75 8.70
N LYS A 133 30.45 1.40 8.58
CA LYS A 133 31.20 1.48 7.30
C LYS A 133 31.59 0.09 6.81
N LYS A 134 32.06 -0.78 7.71
CA LYS A 134 32.47 -2.13 7.35
C LYS A 134 31.27 -3.01 7.00
N LEU A 135 30.14 -2.88 7.70
CA LEU A 135 28.88 -3.52 7.30
C LEU A 135 28.42 -3.07 5.92
N ASP A 136 28.55 -1.77 5.59
CA ASP A 136 28.25 -1.24 4.25
C ASP A 136 29.18 -1.83 3.18
N LEU A 137 30.47 -1.98 3.48
CA LEU A 137 31.44 -2.60 2.57
C LEU A 137 31.07 -4.06 2.31
N ILE A 138 30.76 -4.83 3.35
CA ILE A 138 30.32 -6.23 3.22
C ILE A 138 29.03 -6.30 2.39
N PHE A 139 28.05 -5.45 2.69
CA PHE A 139 26.79 -5.37 1.94
C PHE A 139 27.06 -5.11 0.45
N CYS A 140 27.86 -4.08 0.13
CA CYS A 140 28.16 -3.72 -1.27
C CYS A 140 28.94 -4.82 -1.99
N GLN A 141 29.92 -5.42 -1.31
CA GLN A 141 30.78 -6.48 -1.85
C GLN A 141 29.97 -7.73 -2.19
N VAL A 142 29.16 -8.22 -1.24
CA VAL A 142 28.36 -9.44 -1.43
C VAL A 142 27.20 -9.19 -2.40
N ASN A 143 26.55 -8.04 -2.30
CA ASN A 143 25.38 -7.72 -3.11
C ASN A 143 25.73 -7.14 -4.50
N LYS A 144 27.01 -7.09 -4.87
CA LYS A 144 27.50 -6.53 -6.15
C LYS A 144 26.93 -5.14 -6.44
N HIS A 145 26.97 -4.26 -5.44
CA HIS A 145 26.44 -2.88 -5.49
C HIS A 145 24.94 -2.74 -5.82
N LYS A 146 24.15 -3.82 -5.74
CA LYS A 146 22.70 -3.72 -5.90
C LYS A 146 22.09 -3.02 -4.68
N PRO A 147 21.02 -2.23 -4.85
CA PRO A 147 20.34 -1.55 -3.74
C PRO A 147 19.54 -2.51 -2.84
N ASN A 148 19.20 -3.68 -3.36
CA ASN A 148 18.33 -4.68 -2.77
C ASN A 148 19.09 -6.01 -2.65
N MET A 149 19.19 -6.56 -1.45
CA MET A 149 19.88 -7.82 -1.14
C MET A 149 18.87 -8.96 -1.11
N THR A 150 19.18 -10.07 -1.79
CA THR A 150 18.41 -11.31 -1.74
C THR A 150 18.78 -12.12 -0.49
N PHE A 151 17.99 -13.16 -0.18
CA PHE A 151 18.28 -14.01 0.97
C PHE A 151 19.63 -14.74 0.88
N ASP A 152 20.02 -15.21 -0.30
CA ASP A 152 21.31 -15.90 -0.47
C ASP A 152 22.49 -14.93 -0.29
N CYS A 153 22.37 -13.71 -0.81
CA CYS A 153 23.34 -12.65 -0.55
C CYS A 153 23.37 -12.27 0.94
N PHE A 154 22.24 -12.34 1.64
CA PHE A 154 22.19 -12.13 3.08
C PHE A 154 22.97 -13.23 3.83
N LEU A 155 22.76 -14.52 3.52
CA LEU A 155 23.51 -15.62 4.13
C LEU A 155 25.02 -15.50 3.89
N GLN A 156 25.44 -15.14 2.67
CA GLN A 156 26.85 -14.88 2.35
C GLN A 156 27.42 -13.69 3.14
N SER A 157 26.62 -12.65 3.36
CA SER A 157 27.01 -11.50 4.18
C SER A 157 27.23 -11.90 5.64
N LEU A 158 26.44 -12.84 6.17
CA LEU A 158 26.65 -13.37 7.52
C LEU A 158 27.99 -14.09 7.65
N THR A 159 28.39 -14.89 6.67
CA THR A 159 29.72 -15.54 6.65
C THR A 159 30.84 -14.50 6.68
N LYS A 160 30.72 -13.40 5.91
CA LYS A 160 31.72 -12.31 5.92
C LYS A 160 31.74 -11.51 7.21
N ILE A 161 30.59 -11.33 7.84
CA ILE A 161 30.50 -10.69 9.17
C ILE A 161 31.17 -11.58 10.22
N ALA A 162 30.91 -12.88 10.19
CA ALA A 162 31.50 -13.85 11.10
C ALA A 162 33.04 -13.88 10.98
N GLU A 163 33.56 -14.00 9.75
CA GLU A 163 35.01 -13.95 9.46
C GLU A 163 35.67 -12.68 10.01
N HIS A 164 34.95 -11.55 10.04
CA HIS A 164 35.51 -10.29 10.51
C HIS A 164 35.37 -10.08 12.03
N LYS A 165 34.26 -10.53 12.62
CA LYS A 165 33.93 -10.34 14.04
C LYS A 165 34.60 -11.36 14.95
N PHE A 166 34.86 -12.58 14.45
CA PHE A 166 35.44 -13.70 15.20
C PHE A 166 36.73 -14.20 14.55
N GLN A 167 37.75 -13.36 14.52
CA GLN A 167 39.01 -13.65 13.80
C GLN A 167 39.82 -14.79 14.45
N ASP A 168 39.63 -15.01 15.75
CA ASP A 168 40.29 -16.07 16.51
C ASP A 168 39.60 -17.43 16.36
N LEU A 169 38.38 -17.45 15.81
CA LEU A 169 37.63 -18.67 15.56
C LEU A 169 37.84 -19.13 14.12
N ASN A 170 37.73 -20.44 13.90
CA ASN A 170 37.63 -20.94 12.54
C ASN A 170 36.33 -20.38 11.88
N LYS A 171 36.27 -20.38 10.54
CA LYS A 171 35.16 -19.76 9.80
C LYS A 171 33.78 -20.33 10.15
N ILE A 172 33.72 -21.62 10.46
CA ILE A 172 32.48 -22.34 10.78
C ILE A 172 32.04 -21.99 12.20
N ASP A 173 32.95 -22.11 13.17
CA ASP A 173 32.71 -21.78 14.58
C ASP A 173 32.31 -20.31 14.72
N GLY A 174 32.99 -19.40 14.01
CA GLY A 174 32.63 -17.98 14.00
C GLY A 174 31.24 -17.70 13.41
N LEU A 175 30.82 -18.49 12.41
CA LEU A 175 29.47 -18.36 11.85
C LEU A 175 28.42 -18.93 12.79
N GLN A 176 28.69 -20.08 13.42
CA GLN A 176 27.81 -20.66 14.45
C GLN A 176 27.66 -19.72 15.64
N GLU A 177 28.75 -19.13 16.12
CA GLU A 177 28.74 -18.13 17.19
C GLU A 177 27.92 -16.88 16.78
N LEU A 178 28.08 -16.38 15.55
CA LEU A 178 27.27 -15.26 15.04
C LEU A 178 25.77 -15.58 15.05
N ILE A 179 25.41 -16.78 14.60
CA ILE A 179 24.02 -17.21 14.49
C ILE A 179 23.42 -17.42 15.89
N ASN A 180 24.06 -18.23 16.72
CA ASN A 180 23.53 -18.67 18.01
C ASN A 180 23.51 -17.54 19.04
N SER A 181 24.54 -16.69 19.09
CA SER A 181 24.65 -15.66 20.12
C SER A 181 23.98 -14.34 19.76
N TYR A 182 23.70 -14.08 18.47
CA TYR A 182 23.16 -12.78 18.02
C TYR A 182 21.86 -12.90 17.22
N LEU A 183 21.85 -13.73 16.17
CA LEU A 183 20.73 -13.77 15.22
C LEU A 183 19.54 -14.60 15.71
N LEU A 184 19.76 -15.76 16.31
CA LEU A 184 18.67 -16.58 16.88
C LEU A 184 17.97 -15.86 18.04
N PRO A 185 18.67 -15.22 19.00
CA PRO A 185 18.02 -14.40 20.02
C PRO A 185 17.24 -13.23 19.42
N LEU A 186 17.71 -12.62 18.33
CA LEU A 186 16.93 -11.60 17.62
C LEU A 186 15.70 -12.21 16.96
N ALA A 187 15.81 -13.37 16.32
CA ALA A 187 14.69 -14.09 15.74
C ALA A 187 13.64 -14.42 16.81
N ASP A 188 14.05 -14.88 18.00
CA ASP A 188 13.16 -15.10 19.14
C ASP A 188 12.44 -13.82 19.57
N ARG A 189 13.16 -12.69 19.69
CA ARG A 189 12.56 -11.38 20.01
C ARG A 189 11.56 -10.92 18.96
N VAL A 190 11.91 -11.06 17.68
CA VAL A 190 11.04 -10.68 16.55
C VAL A 190 9.80 -11.57 16.50
N SER A 191 9.96 -12.88 16.71
CA SER A 191 8.85 -13.82 16.78
C SER A 191 7.96 -13.54 17.97
N ALA A 192 8.51 -13.25 19.16
CA ALA A 192 7.72 -12.82 20.31
C ALA A 192 6.96 -11.52 20.04
N GLN A 193 7.61 -10.50 19.46
CA GLN A 193 6.95 -9.24 19.07
C GLN A 193 5.85 -9.44 18.02
N ARG A 194 6.02 -10.40 17.11
CA ARG A 194 4.98 -10.82 16.18
C ARG A 194 3.84 -11.48 16.92
N THR A 195 4.08 -12.44 17.80
CA THR A 195 3.02 -13.11 18.59
C THR A 195 2.11 -12.11 19.31
N TYR A 196 2.66 -11.00 19.80
CA TYR A 196 1.88 -9.92 20.42
C TYR A 196 1.06 -9.05 19.44
N ASN A 197 1.46 -8.95 18.17
CA ASN A 197 0.87 -8.02 17.19
C ASN A 197 0.18 -8.68 15.98
N THR A 198 0.52 -9.92 15.70
CA THR A 198 0.10 -10.74 14.56
C THR A 198 0.03 -12.17 15.05
N LYS A 199 -1.16 -12.74 15.10
CA LYS A 199 -1.41 -14.12 15.52
C LYS A 199 -0.88 -15.09 14.46
N ASP A 200 0.44 -15.10 14.21
CA ASP A 200 1.10 -15.85 13.15
C ASP A 200 0.92 -17.38 13.30
N TYR A 201 0.59 -17.88 14.50
CA TYR A 201 0.15 -19.26 14.74
C TYR A 201 -1.20 -19.62 14.07
N GLN A 202 -1.99 -18.65 13.62
CA GLN A 202 -3.28 -18.92 12.96
C GLN A 202 -3.14 -19.57 11.58
N TYR A 203 -1.93 -19.60 11.02
CA TYR A 203 -1.70 -20.17 9.69
C TYR A 203 -1.25 -21.63 9.74
N GLU A 204 -0.95 -22.18 10.91
CA GLU A 204 -0.78 -23.61 11.04
C GLU A 204 -2.13 -24.30 10.83
N LEU A 205 -2.11 -25.21 9.86
CA LEU A 205 -3.30 -25.90 9.41
C LEU A 205 -3.17 -27.35 9.88
N GLU A 206 -4.10 -27.76 10.72
CA GLU A 206 -4.29 -29.15 11.10
C GLU A 206 -5.36 -29.76 10.22
N TYR A 207 -5.29 -31.08 10.03
CA TYR A 207 -6.32 -31.81 9.29
C TYR A 207 -7.63 -31.80 10.08
N ASP A 208 -8.68 -31.24 9.49
CA ASP A 208 -10.03 -31.26 10.03
C ASP A 208 -10.93 -32.14 9.13
N GLU A 209 -11.56 -33.15 9.72
CA GLU A 209 -12.42 -34.10 9.02
C GLU A 209 -13.70 -33.45 8.46
N LEU A 210 -14.26 -32.44 9.14
CA LEU A 210 -15.44 -31.71 8.67
C LEU A 210 -15.09 -30.79 7.50
N VAL A 211 -13.93 -30.13 7.55
CA VAL A 211 -13.41 -29.36 6.42
C VAL A 211 -13.16 -30.28 5.23
N SER A 212 -12.62 -31.47 5.47
CA SER A 212 -12.45 -32.52 4.46
C SER A 212 -13.77 -32.92 3.77
N ILE A 213 -14.83 -33.19 4.56
CA ILE A 213 -16.16 -33.52 4.04
C ILE A 213 -16.72 -32.37 3.18
N MET A 214 -16.52 -31.11 3.61
CA MET A 214 -16.89 -29.96 2.81
C MET A 214 -16.14 -29.91 1.49
N ILE A 215 -14.81 -30.07 1.52
CA ILE A 215 -13.97 -30.08 0.32
C ILE A 215 -14.42 -31.19 -0.63
N LYS A 216 -14.75 -32.40 -0.15
CA LYS A 216 -15.31 -33.47 -0.98
C LYS A 216 -16.61 -33.06 -1.67
N ASN A 217 -17.45 -32.27 -0.99
CA ASN A 217 -18.74 -31.84 -1.51
C ASN A 217 -18.65 -30.72 -2.56
N VAL A 218 -17.78 -29.72 -2.37
CA VAL A 218 -17.69 -28.53 -3.24
C VAL A 218 -16.43 -28.49 -4.12
N GLY A 219 -15.54 -29.48 -3.97
CA GLY A 219 -14.19 -29.45 -4.51
C GLY A 219 -14.12 -29.43 -6.04
N SER A 220 -15.10 -30.02 -6.73
CA SER A 220 -15.17 -29.95 -8.19
C SER A 220 -15.36 -28.52 -8.70
N VAL A 221 -16.20 -27.71 -8.04
CA VAL A 221 -16.41 -26.31 -8.39
C VAL A 221 -15.19 -25.47 -8.02
N LEU A 222 -14.56 -25.73 -6.86
CA LEU A 222 -13.30 -25.08 -6.48
C LEU A 222 -12.16 -25.39 -7.46
N GLN A 223 -12.10 -26.61 -7.98
CA GLN A 223 -11.13 -27.01 -9.01
C GLN A 223 -11.35 -26.24 -10.31
N GLU A 224 -12.61 -26.04 -10.71
CA GLU A 224 -12.91 -25.19 -11.88
C GLU A 224 -12.51 -23.73 -11.65
N VAL A 225 -12.77 -23.18 -10.46
CA VAL A 225 -12.31 -21.83 -10.09
C VAL A 225 -10.79 -21.75 -10.18
N TYR A 226 -10.08 -22.73 -9.62
CA TYR A 226 -8.62 -22.82 -9.69
C TYR A 226 -8.12 -22.82 -11.15
N ASN A 227 -8.72 -23.66 -12.01
CA ASN A 227 -8.36 -23.75 -13.43
C ASN A 227 -8.53 -22.41 -14.18
N VAL A 228 -9.52 -21.59 -13.79
CA VAL A 228 -9.76 -20.28 -14.41
C VAL A 228 -8.70 -19.25 -14.04
N TYR A 229 -8.25 -19.23 -12.78
CA TYR A 229 -7.30 -18.21 -12.30
C TYR A 229 -5.83 -18.64 -12.38
N PHE A 230 -5.54 -19.94 -12.33
CA PHE A 230 -4.19 -20.49 -12.25
C PHE A 230 -3.84 -21.42 -13.43
N LEU A 231 -4.43 -21.15 -14.60
CA LEU A 231 -4.19 -21.95 -15.81
C LEU A 231 -2.70 -22.08 -16.19
N HIS A 232 -1.88 -21.08 -15.84
CA HIS A 232 -0.44 -21.10 -16.10
C HIS A 232 0.31 -22.14 -15.25
N GLU A 233 -0.13 -22.40 -14.01
CA GLU A 233 0.44 -23.46 -13.17
C GLU A 233 0.26 -24.85 -13.80
N ILE A 234 -0.78 -25.00 -14.63
CA ILE A 234 -1.13 -26.26 -15.29
C ILE A 234 -0.46 -26.39 -16.65
N LYS A 235 -0.51 -25.33 -17.47
CA LYS A 235 -0.14 -25.40 -18.89
C LYS A 235 1.28 -24.93 -19.20
N THR A 236 1.88 -24.10 -18.34
CA THR A 236 3.15 -23.44 -18.68
C THR A 236 4.31 -24.07 -17.94
N ASN A 237 5.42 -24.27 -18.67
CA ASN A 237 6.68 -24.70 -18.09
C ASN A 237 7.58 -23.50 -17.75
N ASP A 238 7.01 -22.45 -17.14
CA ASP A 238 7.77 -21.26 -16.76
C ASP A 238 8.78 -21.59 -15.64
N PRO A 239 9.94 -20.89 -15.57
CA PRO A 239 10.84 -20.98 -14.43
C PRO A 239 10.12 -20.56 -13.14
N GLU A 240 10.48 -21.17 -12.01
CA GLU A 240 9.82 -20.98 -10.71
C GLU A 240 9.64 -19.50 -10.33
N ASP A 241 10.69 -18.67 -10.45
CA ASP A 241 10.62 -17.24 -10.13
C ASP A 241 9.58 -16.48 -10.96
N LYS A 242 9.42 -16.87 -12.23
CA LYS A 242 8.44 -16.26 -13.13
C LYS A 242 7.05 -16.79 -12.82
N ALA A 243 6.91 -18.09 -12.61
CA ALA A 243 5.66 -18.74 -12.22
C ALA A 243 5.12 -18.12 -10.92
N ARG A 244 5.96 -18.00 -9.88
CA ARG A 244 5.62 -17.39 -8.58
C ARG A 244 5.04 -15.98 -8.74
N LYS A 245 5.66 -15.13 -9.58
CA LYS A 245 5.17 -13.77 -9.83
C LYS A 245 3.81 -13.74 -10.55
N ILE A 246 3.60 -14.64 -11.50
CA ILE A 246 2.32 -14.76 -12.21
C ILE A 246 1.25 -15.29 -11.23
N THR A 247 1.59 -16.28 -10.42
CA THR A 247 0.71 -16.84 -9.37
C THR A 247 0.33 -15.79 -8.35
N GLU A 248 1.29 -15.02 -7.84
CA GLU A 248 1.03 -13.91 -6.91
C GLU A 248 0.04 -12.90 -7.52
N LYS A 249 0.30 -12.48 -8.77
CA LYS A 249 -0.59 -11.55 -9.47
C LYS A 249 -2.00 -12.12 -9.61
N ASN A 250 -2.13 -13.34 -10.13
CA ASN A 250 -3.42 -13.97 -10.38
C ASN A 250 -4.17 -14.27 -9.08
N LEU A 251 -3.45 -14.57 -7.99
CA LEU A 251 -4.02 -14.74 -6.66
C LEU A 251 -4.66 -13.45 -6.16
N PHE A 252 -4.02 -12.29 -6.32
CA PHE A 252 -4.62 -11.02 -5.92
C PHE A 252 -5.77 -10.57 -6.84
N ASP A 253 -5.73 -10.95 -8.11
CA ASP A 253 -6.89 -10.80 -8.99
C ASP A 253 -8.06 -11.68 -8.51
N PHE A 254 -7.79 -12.93 -8.14
CA PHE A 254 -8.76 -13.84 -7.52
C PHE A 254 -9.35 -13.25 -6.22
N LEU A 255 -8.51 -12.84 -5.27
CA LEU A 255 -8.96 -12.30 -3.98
C LEU A 255 -9.80 -11.04 -4.13
N ARG A 256 -9.49 -10.20 -5.12
CA ARG A 256 -10.26 -8.99 -5.43
C ARG A 256 -11.60 -9.33 -6.07
N ASP A 257 -11.60 -10.21 -7.07
CA ASP A 257 -12.80 -10.58 -7.80
C ASP A 257 -13.81 -11.27 -6.86
N PHE A 258 -13.33 -12.11 -5.94
CA PHE A 258 -14.14 -12.80 -4.93
C PHE A 258 -14.45 -11.97 -3.67
N ASP A 259 -14.12 -10.67 -3.66
CA ASP A 259 -14.38 -9.76 -2.54
C ASP A 259 -13.82 -10.25 -1.18
N ILE A 260 -12.66 -10.92 -1.24
CA ILE A 260 -11.89 -11.36 -0.06
C ILE A 260 -10.91 -10.26 0.36
N CYS A 261 -10.24 -9.62 -0.61
CA CYS A 261 -9.31 -8.51 -0.37
C CYS A 261 -9.79 -7.24 -1.10
N PRO A 262 -9.91 -6.08 -0.43
CA PRO A 262 -9.46 -5.79 0.95
C PRO A 262 -10.53 -6.03 2.03
N THR A 263 -11.66 -6.66 1.70
CA THR A 263 -12.86 -6.67 2.54
C THR A 263 -12.75 -7.55 3.78
N LEU A 264 -12.27 -8.78 3.64
CA LEU A 264 -12.09 -9.72 4.75
C LEU A 264 -10.68 -9.65 5.33
N ILE A 265 -9.68 -9.60 4.45
CA ILE A 265 -8.28 -9.50 4.80
C ILE A 265 -7.62 -8.37 4.02
N ASN A 266 -6.61 -7.74 4.62
CA ASN A 266 -5.81 -6.77 3.89
C ASN A 266 -4.79 -7.45 2.97
N LYS A 267 -4.23 -6.70 2.01
CA LYS A 267 -3.27 -7.23 1.03
C LYS A 267 -2.02 -7.85 1.69
N GLY A 268 -1.57 -7.31 2.82
CA GLY A 268 -0.42 -7.84 3.56
C GLY A 268 -0.70 -9.22 4.16
N GLN A 269 -1.86 -9.39 4.81
CA GLN A 269 -2.30 -10.69 5.33
C GLN A 269 -2.43 -11.73 4.21
N GLY A 270 -3.09 -11.37 3.10
CA GLY A 270 -3.21 -12.26 1.95
C GLY A 270 -1.85 -12.70 1.38
N TYR A 271 -0.87 -11.80 1.37
CA TYR A 271 0.48 -12.13 0.92
C TYR A 271 1.22 -13.06 1.90
N GLN A 272 1.09 -12.85 3.21
CA GLN A 272 1.70 -13.74 4.20
C GLN A 272 1.14 -15.16 4.12
N ILE A 273 -0.19 -15.30 4.01
CA ILE A 273 -0.86 -16.60 3.82
C ILE A 273 -0.37 -17.25 2.52
N PHE A 274 -0.23 -16.47 1.45
CA PHE A 274 0.29 -16.97 0.17
C PHE A 274 1.70 -17.54 0.32
N LEU A 275 2.63 -16.80 0.93
CA LEU A 275 4.00 -17.28 1.12
C LEU A 275 4.05 -18.54 1.97
N ASN A 276 3.32 -18.54 3.09
CA ASN A 276 3.24 -19.69 3.98
C ASN A 276 2.71 -20.94 3.27
N THR A 277 1.73 -20.79 2.37
CA THR A 277 1.18 -21.93 1.63
C THR A 277 1.99 -22.31 0.39
N TYR A 278 2.57 -21.34 -0.32
CA TYR A 278 3.40 -21.58 -1.51
C TYR A 278 4.69 -22.31 -1.15
N ASP A 279 5.36 -21.89 -0.08
CA ASP A 279 6.64 -22.46 0.36
C ASP A 279 6.44 -23.71 1.25
N SER A 280 5.20 -24.09 1.61
CA SER A 280 4.92 -25.30 2.39
C SER A 280 5.19 -26.58 1.56
N ASN A 281 5.91 -27.52 2.17
CA ASN A 281 6.07 -28.89 1.66
C ASN A 281 4.88 -29.79 2.00
N ILE A 282 4.10 -29.42 3.02
CA ILE A 282 2.96 -30.19 3.50
C ILE A 282 1.68 -29.60 2.90
N GLN A 283 0.91 -30.46 2.25
CA GLN A 283 -0.42 -30.16 1.72
C GLN A 283 -1.43 -30.95 2.57
N VAL A 284 -2.10 -30.27 3.51
CA VAL A 284 -2.87 -30.94 4.57
C VAL A 284 -4.02 -31.76 4.01
N TYR A 285 -4.67 -31.24 2.97
CA TYR A 285 -5.84 -31.87 2.34
C TYR A 285 -5.52 -32.64 1.05
N GLU A 286 -4.24 -33.00 0.80
CA GLU A 286 -3.82 -33.71 -0.42
C GLU A 286 -4.54 -35.05 -0.61
N ASN A 287 -4.66 -35.85 0.46
CA ASN A 287 -5.28 -37.18 0.41
C ASN A 287 -6.75 -37.16 -0.03
N ILE A 288 -7.46 -36.05 0.20
CA ILE A 288 -8.89 -35.94 -0.08
C ILE A 288 -9.15 -35.67 -1.55
N GLY A 289 -8.34 -34.81 -2.19
CA GLY A 289 -8.62 -34.48 -3.58
C GLY A 289 -8.22 -35.56 -4.55
N VAL A 290 -7.47 -36.57 -4.13
CA VAL A 290 -7.32 -37.80 -4.92
C VAL A 290 -8.70 -38.39 -5.20
N GLU A 291 -9.55 -38.51 -4.18
CA GLU A 291 -10.93 -39.00 -4.34
C GLU A 291 -11.78 -38.07 -5.23
N ILE A 292 -11.65 -36.75 -5.07
CA ILE A 292 -12.42 -35.76 -5.85
C ILE A 292 -12.06 -35.84 -7.34
N ILE A 293 -10.77 -36.00 -7.64
CA ILE A 293 -10.27 -36.12 -9.01
C ILE A 293 -10.73 -37.45 -9.63
N GLU A 294 -10.68 -38.54 -8.87
CA GLU A 294 -11.09 -39.88 -9.33
C GLU A 294 -12.59 -39.95 -9.67
N GLN A 295 -13.45 -39.31 -8.87
CA GLN A 295 -14.90 -39.26 -9.12
C GLN A 295 -15.27 -38.49 -10.39
N GLY A 296 -14.37 -37.64 -10.90
CA GLY A 296 -14.57 -36.84 -12.10
C GLY A 296 -14.47 -37.60 -13.44
N ASN A 297 -14.17 -38.91 -13.44
CA ASN A 297 -14.00 -39.75 -14.64
C ASN A 297 -12.96 -39.23 -15.66
N GLN A 298 -12.08 -38.32 -15.27
CA GLN A 298 -10.99 -37.85 -16.10
C GLN A 298 -9.72 -38.61 -15.71
N GLN A 299 -9.01 -39.17 -16.70
CA GLN A 299 -7.64 -39.69 -16.51
C GLN A 299 -6.67 -38.54 -16.17
N VAL A 300 -6.83 -37.90 -15.01
CA VAL A 300 -5.92 -36.84 -14.54
C VAL A 300 -4.93 -37.49 -13.59
N ASN A 301 -3.78 -37.85 -14.13
CA ASN A 301 -2.60 -37.94 -13.29
C ASN A 301 -1.47 -37.23 -14.02
N HIS A 302 -0.85 -36.24 -13.35
CA HIS A 302 0.59 -36.17 -13.12
C HIS A 302 0.83 -35.09 -12.02
N LYS A 303 0.73 -35.44 -10.73
CA LYS A 303 0.98 -34.55 -9.55
C LYS A 303 0.03 -33.32 -9.39
N THR A 304 -1.27 -33.58 -9.50
CA THR A 304 -2.46 -32.92 -8.89
C THR A 304 -2.42 -31.47 -8.38
N MET A 305 -3.06 -30.50 -9.05
CA MET A 305 -2.72 -29.99 -10.38
C MET A 305 -2.23 -28.54 -10.21
N GLY A 306 -1.17 -28.18 -10.92
CA GLY A 306 -0.32 -26.99 -10.73
C GLY A 306 1.13 -27.40 -10.43
N ARG A 307 2.15 -26.61 -10.80
CA ARG A 307 3.57 -27.02 -10.63
C ARG A 307 4.13 -26.64 -9.27
N PHE A 308 3.93 -25.40 -8.85
CA PHE A 308 4.47 -24.87 -7.61
C PHE A 308 3.36 -24.53 -6.62
N PHE A 309 2.27 -23.95 -7.13
CA PHE A 309 1.06 -23.66 -6.37
C PHE A 309 -0.06 -24.58 -6.81
N THR A 310 -0.05 -25.82 -6.31
CA THR A 310 -1.04 -26.86 -6.64
C THR A 310 -2.46 -26.47 -6.23
N PHE A 311 -3.45 -27.18 -6.78
CA PHE A 311 -4.84 -27.08 -6.35
C PHE A 311 -5.00 -27.26 -4.83
N PHE A 312 -4.27 -28.19 -4.23
CA PHE A 312 -4.31 -28.40 -2.78
C PHE A 312 -3.71 -27.26 -1.98
N LYS A 313 -2.60 -26.69 -2.44
CA LYS A 313 -2.09 -25.43 -1.87
C LYS A 313 -3.12 -24.31 -2.00
N PHE A 314 -3.91 -24.28 -3.07
CA PHE A 314 -5.03 -23.33 -3.17
C PHE A 314 -6.14 -23.61 -2.14
N ILE A 315 -6.47 -24.87 -1.86
CA ILE A 315 -7.43 -25.23 -0.80
C ILE A 315 -6.90 -24.85 0.58
N ASP A 316 -5.68 -25.26 0.94
CA ASP A 316 -5.02 -24.90 2.20
C ASP A 316 -4.98 -23.38 2.38
N PHE A 317 -4.72 -22.64 1.30
CA PHE A 317 -4.75 -21.18 1.28
C PHE A 317 -6.13 -20.63 1.62
N LEU A 318 -7.22 -21.17 1.06
CA LEU A 318 -8.59 -20.74 1.38
C LEU A 318 -8.97 -21.04 2.84
N VAL A 319 -8.59 -22.21 3.37
CA VAL A 319 -8.87 -22.55 4.78
C VAL A 319 -8.08 -21.62 5.72
N LYS A 320 -6.82 -21.30 5.41
CA LYS A 320 -6.05 -20.30 6.18
C LYS A 320 -6.65 -18.90 6.11
N ILE A 321 -7.24 -18.50 4.97
CA ILE A 321 -8.00 -17.24 4.88
C ILE A 321 -9.21 -17.28 5.81
N ALA A 322 -9.95 -18.40 5.84
CA ALA A 322 -11.09 -18.57 6.71
C ALA A 322 -10.70 -18.38 8.19
N LYS A 323 -9.65 -19.09 8.63
CA LYS A 323 -9.11 -18.96 9.98
C LYS A 323 -8.72 -17.51 10.27
N ALA A 324 -7.86 -16.92 9.43
CA ALA A 324 -7.38 -15.54 9.62
C ALA A 324 -8.49 -14.47 9.64
N THR A 325 -9.64 -14.75 9.02
CA THR A 325 -10.77 -13.82 8.98
C THR A 325 -11.65 -13.94 10.24
N TYR A 326 -11.91 -15.17 10.69
CA TYR A 326 -12.98 -15.45 11.65
C TYR A 326 -12.52 -15.93 13.03
N SER A 327 -11.25 -16.31 13.20
CA SER A 327 -10.71 -16.74 14.51
C SER A 327 -10.70 -15.65 15.57
N ASP A 328 -10.75 -14.37 15.15
CA ASP A 328 -10.62 -13.21 16.02
C ASP A 328 -11.95 -12.63 16.48
N GLN A 329 -13.04 -13.02 15.83
CA GLN A 329 -14.36 -12.42 16.04
C GLN A 329 -15.21 -13.18 17.06
N THR A 330 -14.70 -14.29 17.60
CA THR A 330 -15.47 -15.14 18.48
C THR A 330 -15.22 -14.74 19.93
N ASP A 331 -16.16 -13.96 20.49
CA ASP A 331 -16.38 -13.97 21.93
C ASP A 331 -16.53 -15.44 22.37
N GLN A 332 -16.00 -15.80 23.54
CA GLN A 332 -15.86 -17.20 24.01
C GLN A 332 -17.15 -18.04 23.89
N ALA A 333 -18.33 -17.40 23.89
CA ALA A 333 -19.63 -18.06 23.75
C ALA A 333 -19.98 -18.56 22.33
N ASN A 334 -19.31 -18.09 21.27
CA ASN A 334 -19.64 -18.42 19.87
C ASN A 334 -18.40 -18.78 19.05
N GLN A 335 -17.54 -19.64 19.58
CA GLN A 335 -16.39 -20.13 18.82
C GLN A 335 -16.88 -20.92 17.59
N LEU A 336 -16.52 -20.43 16.41
CA LEU A 336 -16.75 -21.11 15.14
C LEU A 336 -15.71 -22.23 15.02
N ILE A 337 -16.13 -23.39 14.53
CA ILE A 337 -15.19 -24.46 14.14
C ILE A 337 -14.62 -24.18 12.74
N ASP A 338 -13.47 -24.77 12.39
CA ASP A 338 -12.77 -24.50 11.13
C ASP A 338 -13.68 -24.74 9.90
N ALA A 339 -14.54 -25.77 9.93
CA ALA A 339 -15.53 -26.03 8.89
C ALA A 339 -16.58 -24.91 8.73
N GLU A 340 -17.06 -24.31 9.82
CA GLU A 340 -17.98 -23.17 9.75
C GLU A 340 -17.28 -21.94 9.17
N MET A 341 -16.06 -21.66 9.61
CA MET A 341 -15.25 -20.56 9.06
C MET A 341 -15.04 -20.74 7.55
N PHE A 342 -14.70 -21.95 7.12
CA PHE A 342 -14.52 -22.28 5.71
C PHE A 342 -15.83 -22.11 4.92
N CYS A 343 -16.96 -22.55 5.48
CA CYS A 343 -18.29 -22.37 4.89
C CYS A 343 -18.61 -20.89 4.64
N LEU A 344 -18.28 -20.01 5.58
CA LEU A 344 -18.49 -18.56 5.44
C LEU A 344 -17.66 -17.95 4.31
N ILE A 345 -16.42 -18.42 4.10
CA ILE A 345 -15.62 -18.00 2.95
C ILE A 345 -16.24 -18.47 1.63
N LEU A 346 -16.70 -19.72 1.55
CA LEU A 346 -17.34 -20.27 0.35
C LEU A 346 -18.64 -19.53 0.00
N GLU A 347 -19.48 -19.25 1.00
CA GLU A 347 -20.69 -18.43 0.83
C GLU A 347 -20.33 -17.04 0.31
N ARG A 348 -19.32 -16.38 0.90
CA ARG A 348 -18.87 -15.07 0.45
C ARG A 348 -18.37 -15.12 -1.00
N MET A 349 -17.62 -16.16 -1.35
CA MET A 349 -17.12 -16.36 -2.69
C MET A 349 -18.28 -16.49 -3.69
N GLU A 350 -19.31 -17.28 -3.40
CA GLU A 350 -20.47 -17.48 -4.27
C GLU A 350 -21.29 -16.21 -4.49
N LEU A 351 -21.44 -15.38 -3.45
CA LEU A 351 -22.16 -14.11 -3.52
C LEU A 351 -21.38 -12.98 -4.24
N SER A 352 -20.10 -13.21 -4.53
CA SER A 352 -19.22 -12.20 -5.10
C SER A 352 -19.43 -11.97 -6.61
N LYS A 353 -18.95 -10.83 -7.12
CA LYS A 353 -18.86 -10.59 -8.57
C LYS A 353 -17.90 -11.58 -9.26
N GLY A 354 -16.92 -12.11 -8.53
CA GLY A 354 -15.96 -13.09 -8.99
C GLY A 354 -16.63 -14.38 -9.42
N PHE A 355 -17.60 -14.86 -8.66
CA PHE A 355 -18.37 -16.05 -9.03
C PHE A 355 -19.23 -15.81 -10.27
N MET A 356 -19.90 -14.66 -10.37
CA MET A 356 -20.62 -14.28 -11.59
C MET A 356 -19.70 -14.19 -12.83
N ASN A 357 -18.45 -13.76 -12.65
CA ASN A 357 -17.48 -13.71 -13.73
C ASN A 357 -16.94 -15.09 -14.07
N PHE A 358 -16.78 -15.96 -13.07
CA PHE A 358 -16.45 -17.37 -13.25
C PHE A 358 -17.50 -18.07 -14.13
N GLU A 359 -18.79 -17.94 -13.82
CA GLU A 359 -19.90 -18.49 -14.61
C GLU A 359 -19.87 -18.04 -16.08
N LYS A 360 -19.56 -16.75 -16.31
CA LYS A 360 -19.41 -16.21 -17.67
C LYS A 360 -18.22 -16.81 -18.40
N LYS A 361 -17.08 -17.00 -17.70
CA LYS A 361 -15.85 -17.54 -18.30
C LYS A 361 -15.98 -19.02 -18.63
N THR A 362 -16.73 -19.77 -17.82
CA THR A 362 -16.97 -21.21 -18.03
C THR A 362 -18.20 -21.50 -18.89
N PHE A 363 -19.02 -20.49 -19.19
CA PHE A 363 -20.32 -20.62 -19.85
C PHE A 363 -21.27 -21.60 -19.14
N LYS A 364 -21.12 -21.75 -17.81
CA LYS A 364 -21.98 -22.61 -16.99
C LYS A 364 -22.92 -21.74 -16.17
N PRO A 365 -24.25 -21.95 -16.26
CA PRO A 365 -25.18 -21.23 -15.43
C PRO A 365 -25.10 -21.70 -13.97
N HIS A 366 -25.51 -20.83 -13.06
CA HIS A 366 -25.72 -21.15 -11.66
C HIS A 366 -26.69 -22.33 -11.52
N THR A 367 -26.24 -23.45 -10.95
CA THR A 367 -27.07 -24.64 -10.72
C THR A 367 -26.63 -25.30 -9.42
N SER A 368 -27.43 -26.24 -8.91
CA SER A 368 -27.03 -27.06 -7.75
C SER A 368 -25.75 -27.88 -7.97
N LYS A 369 -25.28 -28.02 -9.22
CA LYS A 369 -23.99 -28.65 -9.56
C LYS A 369 -22.83 -27.64 -9.62
N ILE A 370 -23.13 -26.36 -9.74
CA ILE A 370 -22.17 -25.25 -9.85
C ILE A 370 -22.45 -24.26 -8.71
N THR A 371 -22.19 -24.73 -7.50
CA THR A 371 -22.34 -23.98 -6.24
C THR A 371 -21.14 -24.29 -5.34
N LEU A 372 -20.69 -23.31 -4.58
CA LEU A 372 -19.71 -23.44 -3.50
C LEU A 372 -20.39 -23.67 -2.14
N LEU A 373 -21.72 -23.59 -2.06
CA LEU A 373 -22.45 -23.91 -0.83
C LEU A 373 -22.49 -25.43 -0.62
N PRO A 374 -22.11 -25.92 0.58
CA PRO A 374 -22.25 -27.33 0.90
C PRO A 374 -23.71 -27.78 0.89
N SER A 375 -23.93 -29.06 0.56
CA SER A 375 -25.25 -29.67 0.63
C SER A 375 -25.82 -29.65 2.05
N LYS A 376 -27.15 -29.65 2.18
CA LYS A 376 -27.84 -29.68 3.48
C LYS A 376 -27.39 -30.84 4.38
N SER A 377 -27.07 -31.99 3.78
CA SER A 377 -26.57 -33.15 4.53
C SER A 377 -25.23 -32.87 5.19
N VAL A 378 -24.31 -32.21 4.48
CA VAL A 378 -23.00 -31.81 5.02
C VAL A 378 -23.15 -30.75 6.10
N ILE A 379 -24.02 -29.75 5.91
CA ILE A 379 -24.30 -28.74 6.93
C ILE A 379 -24.85 -29.39 8.22
N ASN A 380 -25.76 -30.36 8.10
CA ASN A 380 -26.27 -31.09 9.25
C ASN A 380 -25.18 -31.90 9.97
N GLN A 381 -24.24 -32.50 9.24
CA GLN A 381 -23.09 -33.20 9.84
C GLN A 381 -22.19 -32.25 10.64
N ILE A 382 -21.90 -31.06 10.08
CA ILE A 382 -21.13 -30.01 10.78
C ILE A 382 -21.84 -29.57 12.05
N GLN A 383 -23.16 -29.37 11.99
CA GLN A 383 -23.96 -28.98 13.16
C GLN A 383 -23.98 -30.06 14.25
N LEU A 384 -24.14 -31.33 13.86
CA LEU A 384 -24.11 -32.46 14.80
C LEU A 384 -22.73 -32.60 15.46
N ALA A 385 -21.66 -32.48 14.67
CA ALA A 385 -20.30 -32.54 15.20
C ALA A 385 -20.02 -31.36 16.16
N LYS A 386 -20.46 -30.14 15.83
CA LYS A 386 -20.37 -28.99 16.73
C LYS A 386 -21.11 -29.21 18.04
N ALA A 387 -22.33 -29.73 18.00
CA ALA A 387 -23.10 -30.06 19.20
C ALA A 387 -22.36 -31.09 20.09
N SER A 388 -21.65 -32.05 19.49
CA SER A 388 -20.84 -33.03 20.23
C SER A 388 -19.61 -32.44 20.91
N ILE A 389 -19.01 -31.37 20.34
CA ILE A 389 -17.82 -30.71 20.88
C ILE A 389 -18.17 -29.80 22.06
N TYR A 390 -19.28 -29.06 21.98
CA TYR A 390 -19.62 -28.00 22.93
C TYR A 390 -20.76 -28.35 23.92
N GLY A 391 -21.37 -29.53 23.81
CA GLY A 391 -22.46 -29.96 24.69
C GLY A 391 -23.83 -29.37 24.37
N ASP A 392 -24.85 -29.88 25.07
CA ASP A 392 -26.29 -29.65 24.80
C ASP A 392 -26.80 -28.22 25.10
N GLU A 393 -25.94 -27.32 25.60
CA GLU A 393 -26.28 -25.90 25.81
C GLU A 393 -26.41 -25.10 24.48
N SER A 394 -26.17 -25.75 23.34
CA SER A 394 -26.15 -25.13 21.99
C SER A 394 -27.52 -25.01 21.29
N ASN A 395 -28.62 -25.39 21.93
CA ASN A 395 -29.97 -25.28 21.34
C ASN A 395 -30.38 -23.83 21.02
N GLU A 396 -29.81 -22.82 21.70
CA GLU A 396 -30.04 -21.40 21.40
C GLU A 396 -29.26 -20.92 20.16
N ILE A 397 -28.07 -21.50 19.91
CA ILE A 397 -27.24 -21.23 18.73
C ILE A 397 -27.86 -21.85 17.45
N GLN A 398 -28.52 -23.01 17.58
CA GLN A 398 -29.29 -23.61 16.47
C GLN A 398 -30.34 -22.65 15.90
N ALA A 399 -30.98 -21.81 16.73
CA ALA A 399 -32.00 -20.87 16.28
C ALA A 399 -31.41 -19.73 15.43
N ILE A 400 -30.21 -19.23 15.76
CA ILE A 400 -29.54 -18.12 15.07
C ILE A 400 -29.02 -18.56 13.69
N THR A 401 -28.35 -19.71 13.62
CA THR A 401 -27.83 -20.25 12.36
C THR A 401 -28.98 -20.65 11.42
N SER A 402 -30.02 -21.29 11.96
CA SER A 402 -31.22 -21.65 11.19
C SER A 402 -32.01 -20.42 10.71
N ALA A 403 -32.05 -19.34 11.49
CA ALA A 403 -32.68 -18.07 11.08
C ALA A 403 -31.91 -17.40 9.93
N ARG A 404 -30.57 -17.48 9.93
CA ARG A 404 -29.72 -16.97 8.85
C ARG A 404 -29.91 -17.77 7.56
N TYR A 405 -29.99 -19.10 7.65
CA TYR A 405 -30.29 -19.97 6.50
C TYR A 405 -31.75 -19.85 6.01
N LYS A 406 -32.71 -19.50 6.88
CA LYS A 406 -34.11 -19.21 6.49
C LYS A 406 -34.29 -17.84 5.82
N GLN A 407 -33.33 -16.92 5.98
CA GLN A 407 -33.31 -15.62 5.30
C GLN A 407 -32.63 -15.66 3.91
N LEU A 408 -32.05 -16.79 3.51
CA LEU A 408 -31.72 -17.03 2.12
C LEU A 408 -33.04 -17.12 1.32
N PRO A 409 -33.14 -16.47 0.15
CA PRO A 409 -34.31 -16.62 -0.71
C PRO A 409 -34.52 -18.11 -0.95
N LYS A 410 -35.69 -18.65 -0.61
CA LYS A 410 -36.06 -20.04 -0.92
C LYS A 410 -35.91 -20.24 -2.43
N VAL A 411 -34.81 -20.87 -2.84
CA VAL A 411 -34.65 -21.35 -4.21
C VAL A 411 -35.54 -22.57 -4.34
N ASN A 412 -36.83 -22.33 -4.63
CA ASN A 412 -37.74 -23.37 -5.06
C ASN A 412 -37.18 -23.99 -6.35
N SER A 413 -36.99 -25.30 -6.32
CA SER A 413 -36.43 -26.15 -7.38
C SER A 413 -37.31 -26.26 -8.65
N GLU A 414 -38.27 -25.36 -8.85
CA GLU A 414 -39.13 -25.31 -10.04
C GLU A 414 -39.05 -24.00 -10.83
N ASN A 415 -38.23 -23.04 -10.42
CA ASN A 415 -38.09 -21.83 -11.21
C ASN A 415 -36.98 -21.96 -12.27
N LYS A 416 -37.41 -22.09 -13.52
CA LYS A 416 -36.72 -21.52 -14.70
C LYS A 416 -36.55 -20.00 -14.49
N PHE A 417 -35.64 -19.57 -13.60
CA PHE A 417 -35.28 -18.16 -13.40
C PHE A 417 -34.14 -17.80 -14.35
N THR A 418 -34.49 -17.55 -15.60
CA THR A 418 -33.58 -17.03 -16.63
C THR A 418 -33.44 -15.50 -16.52
N PHE A 419 -32.34 -14.98 -17.08
CA PHE A 419 -31.99 -13.61 -17.51
C PHE A 419 -32.98 -12.42 -17.34
N ALA A 420 -34.30 -12.65 -17.39
CA ALA A 420 -35.36 -11.66 -17.24
C ALA A 420 -35.30 -10.88 -15.91
N ASN A 421 -34.92 -11.51 -14.80
CA ASN A 421 -34.87 -10.82 -13.50
C ASN A 421 -33.68 -9.87 -13.35
N LYS A 422 -32.55 -10.18 -14.02
CA LYS A 422 -31.40 -9.27 -14.08
C LYS A 422 -31.70 -8.06 -14.97
N GLN A 423 -32.35 -8.26 -16.10
CA GLN A 423 -32.83 -7.15 -16.92
C GLN A 423 -33.87 -6.30 -16.17
N SER A 424 -34.74 -6.94 -15.36
CA SER A 424 -35.67 -6.24 -14.49
C SER A 424 -34.96 -5.41 -13.42
N LEU A 425 -33.96 -5.96 -12.73
CA LEU A 425 -33.19 -5.24 -11.70
C LEU A 425 -32.32 -4.13 -12.29
N GLU A 426 -31.63 -4.37 -13.41
CA GLU A 426 -30.88 -3.32 -14.12
C GLU A 426 -31.80 -2.22 -14.62
N LYS A 427 -33.01 -2.57 -15.10
CA LYS A 427 -34.05 -1.60 -15.48
C LYS A 427 -34.56 -0.84 -14.26
N GLN A 428 -34.75 -1.49 -13.10
CA GLN A 428 -35.12 -0.83 -11.85
C GLN A 428 -34.03 0.14 -11.38
N ILE A 429 -32.75 -0.24 -11.40
CA ILE A 429 -31.63 0.63 -11.05
C ILE A 429 -31.53 1.81 -12.02
N LYS A 430 -31.64 1.57 -13.33
CA LYS A 430 -31.64 2.65 -14.34
C LYS A 430 -32.84 3.59 -14.16
N ASN A 431 -34.02 3.05 -13.85
CA ASN A 431 -35.21 3.84 -13.57
C ASN A 431 -35.06 4.64 -12.28
N GLN A 432 -34.46 4.07 -11.23
CA GLN A 432 -34.18 4.77 -9.97
C GLN A 432 -33.16 5.90 -10.18
N GLN A 433 -32.09 5.64 -10.93
CA GLN A 433 -31.11 6.68 -11.29
C GLN A 433 -31.72 7.77 -12.18
N ALA A 434 -32.59 7.41 -13.13
CA ALA A 434 -33.32 8.36 -13.95
C ALA A 434 -34.25 9.24 -13.11
N LYS A 435 -34.97 8.63 -12.15
CA LYS A 435 -35.83 9.34 -11.20
C LYS A 435 -35.03 10.31 -10.32
N GLN A 436 -33.93 9.86 -9.72
CA GLN A 436 -33.03 10.72 -8.93
C GLN A 436 -32.46 11.88 -9.76
N LYS A 437 -32.09 11.60 -11.03
CA LYS A 437 -31.62 12.63 -11.95
C LYS A 437 -32.71 13.67 -12.28
N GLN A 438 -33.96 13.23 -12.42
CA GLN A 438 -35.11 14.10 -12.67
C GLN A 438 -35.46 14.96 -11.44
N GLU A 439 -35.47 14.37 -10.24
CA GLU A 439 -35.66 15.10 -8.98
C GLU A 439 -34.57 16.16 -8.78
N LEU A 440 -33.30 15.82 -9.05
CA LEU A 440 -32.18 16.76 -8.99
C LEU A 440 -32.30 17.89 -10.02
N TYR A 441 -32.92 17.63 -11.17
CA TYR A 441 -33.18 18.65 -12.19
C TYR A 441 -34.30 19.60 -11.76
N GLN A 442 -35.37 19.09 -11.14
CA GLN A 442 -36.45 19.91 -10.58
C GLN A 442 -35.96 20.80 -9.44
N LEU A 443 -35.16 20.24 -8.51
CA LEU A 443 -34.56 21.00 -7.42
C LEU A 443 -33.67 22.12 -7.96
N GLU A 444 -32.88 21.84 -9.00
CA GLU A 444 -32.07 22.88 -9.64
C GLU A 444 -32.94 23.98 -10.26
N GLN A 445 -34.01 23.67 -10.97
CA GLN A 445 -34.89 24.69 -11.56
C GLN A 445 -35.49 25.62 -10.50
N GLN A 446 -35.77 25.09 -9.30
CA GLN A 446 -36.25 25.90 -8.17
C GLN A 446 -35.17 26.85 -7.63
N VAL A 447 -33.90 26.42 -7.60
CA VAL A 447 -32.79 27.19 -7.02
C VAL A 447 -32.12 28.12 -8.05
N GLN A 448 -32.01 27.72 -9.32
CA GLN A 448 -31.28 28.42 -10.39
C GLN A 448 -31.59 29.92 -10.53
N PRO A 449 -32.87 30.37 -10.57
CA PRO A 449 -33.16 31.78 -10.80
C PRO A 449 -32.67 32.69 -9.67
N LYS A 450 -32.44 32.14 -8.47
CA LYS A 450 -31.93 32.86 -7.30
C LYS A 450 -30.45 32.57 -7.02
N LEU A 451 -29.83 31.65 -7.77
CA LEU A 451 -28.54 31.07 -7.43
C LEU A 451 -27.39 32.10 -7.43
N PRO A 452 -27.26 33.03 -8.39
CA PRO A 452 -26.16 34.01 -8.35
C PRO A 452 -26.24 34.88 -7.09
N THR A 453 -27.39 35.52 -6.87
CA THR A 453 -27.62 36.41 -5.72
C THR A 453 -27.51 35.68 -4.39
N LEU A 454 -27.96 34.43 -4.33
CA LEU A 454 -27.85 33.59 -3.13
C LEU A 454 -26.39 33.18 -2.85
N ALA A 455 -25.63 32.81 -3.88
CA ALA A 455 -24.23 32.46 -3.74
C ALA A 455 -23.42 33.66 -3.23
N ASP A 456 -23.70 34.87 -3.72
CA ASP A 456 -23.07 36.10 -3.27
C ASP A 456 -23.36 36.37 -1.78
N GLN A 457 -24.63 36.24 -1.35
CA GLN A 457 -25.02 36.39 0.06
C GLN A 457 -24.37 35.35 0.99
N ILE A 458 -24.22 34.11 0.50
CA ILE A 458 -23.56 33.04 1.25
C ILE A 458 -22.06 33.30 1.34
N LEU A 459 -21.43 33.72 0.25
CA LEU A 459 -20.00 34.05 0.21
C LEU A 459 -19.70 35.26 1.10
N GLU A 460 -20.55 36.26 1.13
CA GLU A 460 -20.40 37.41 2.04
C GLU A 460 -20.37 36.98 3.51
N LYS A 461 -21.19 36.00 3.91
CA LYS A 461 -21.28 35.54 5.31
C LYS A 461 -20.28 34.42 5.67
N TYR A 462 -19.98 33.50 4.75
CA TYR A 462 -19.29 32.24 5.04
C TYR A 462 -18.04 31.97 4.18
N SER A 463 -17.61 32.89 3.31
CA SER A 463 -16.48 32.68 2.37
C SER A 463 -15.23 32.12 3.06
N ASP A 464 -14.71 32.80 4.09
CA ASP A 464 -13.48 32.40 4.77
C ASP A 464 -13.57 30.97 5.35
N ARG A 465 -14.71 30.63 5.94
CA ARG A 465 -14.94 29.31 6.54
C ARG A 465 -15.03 28.23 5.47
N LEU A 466 -15.83 28.47 4.44
CA LEU A 466 -15.99 27.53 3.33
C LEU A 466 -14.69 27.34 2.55
N GLN A 467 -13.91 28.41 2.36
CA GLN A 467 -12.64 28.37 1.66
C GLN A 467 -11.60 27.56 2.42
N ARG A 468 -11.52 27.72 3.75
CA ARG A 468 -10.65 26.89 4.61
C ARG A 468 -11.00 25.41 4.50
N ILE A 469 -12.28 25.05 4.61
CA ILE A 469 -12.75 23.66 4.48
C ILE A 469 -12.42 23.13 3.07
N PHE A 470 -12.72 23.89 2.03
CA PHE A 470 -12.44 23.51 0.65
C PHE A 470 -10.95 23.25 0.42
N GLN A 471 -10.09 24.15 0.88
CA GLN A 471 -8.64 24.03 0.75
C GLN A 471 -8.09 22.84 1.52
N TYR A 472 -8.56 22.59 2.75
CA TYR A 472 -8.18 21.42 3.54
C TYR A 472 -8.46 20.12 2.77
N TYR A 473 -9.67 19.96 2.23
CA TYR A 473 -9.99 18.77 1.44
C TYR A 473 -9.30 18.74 0.08
N CYS A 474 -8.93 19.88 -0.51
CA CYS A 474 -8.09 19.90 -1.72
C CYS A 474 -6.69 19.36 -1.42
N LEU A 475 -6.08 19.78 -0.30
CA LEU A 475 -4.75 19.39 0.14
C LEU A 475 -4.68 17.94 0.63
N PHE A 476 -5.82 17.37 1.07
CA PHE A 476 -5.89 16.02 1.60
C PHE A 476 -5.30 14.98 0.62
N GLY A 477 -4.13 14.44 0.95
CA GLY A 477 -3.38 13.48 0.12
C GLY A 477 -2.73 14.06 -1.16
N GLU A 478 -2.87 15.37 -1.43
CA GLU A 478 -2.24 16.06 -2.57
C GLU A 478 -1.81 17.48 -2.14
N PRO A 479 -0.63 17.64 -1.50
CA PRO A 479 -0.23 18.92 -0.89
C PRO A 479 -0.07 20.08 -1.88
N LEU A 480 -0.01 19.78 -3.18
CA LEU A 480 0.07 20.76 -4.25
C LEU A 480 -1.28 21.29 -4.72
N ASN A 481 -2.36 20.62 -4.34
CA ASN A 481 -3.68 20.93 -4.83
C ASN A 481 -4.42 21.79 -3.81
N ASN A 482 -4.43 23.10 -4.02
CA ASN A 482 -5.11 24.06 -3.15
C ASN A 482 -6.42 24.61 -3.75
N SER A 483 -6.77 24.21 -4.97
CA SER A 483 -7.80 24.92 -5.75
C SER A 483 -8.84 24.02 -6.42
N LYS A 484 -8.62 22.69 -6.46
CA LYS A 484 -9.44 21.78 -7.26
C LYS A 484 -9.77 20.48 -6.51
N LEU A 485 -11.00 20.33 -6.05
CA LEU A 485 -11.46 19.19 -5.28
C LEU A 485 -11.84 17.99 -6.19
N LYS A 486 -11.34 16.79 -5.87
CA LYS A 486 -11.71 15.54 -6.58
C LYS A 486 -13.00 14.94 -6.00
N SER A 487 -13.73 14.16 -6.81
CA SER A 487 -14.98 13.48 -6.37
C SER A 487 -14.79 12.68 -5.08
N ALA A 488 -13.72 11.89 -4.98
CA ALA A 488 -13.44 11.10 -3.78
C ALA A 488 -13.24 11.95 -2.51
N LYS A 489 -12.65 13.15 -2.64
CA LYS A 489 -12.42 14.07 -1.52
C LYS A 489 -13.69 14.83 -1.16
N PHE A 490 -14.54 15.14 -2.15
CA PHE A 490 -15.88 15.67 -1.93
C PHE A 490 -16.77 14.66 -1.19
N ILE A 491 -16.79 13.40 -1.60
CA ILE A 491 -17.49 12.32 -0.88
C ILE A 491 -16.96 12.17 0.54
N LYS A 492 -15.64 12.27 0.74
CA LYS A 492 -15.05 12.23 2.08
C LYS A 492 -15.55 13.39 2.95
N LEU A 493 -15.54 14.62 2.44
CA LEU A 493 -16.09 15.79 3.13
C LEU A 493 -17.53 15.53 3.56
N LEU A 494 -18.40 15.05 2.66
CA LEU A 494 -19.81 14.80 3.00
C LEU A 494 -20.00 13.70 4.05
N LYS A 495 -19.10 12.71 4.10
CA LYS A 495 -19.08 11.69 5.17
C LYS A 495 -18.63 12.30 6.49
N ASP A 496 -17.55 13.06 6.48
CA ASP A 496 -17.02 13.75 7.65
C ASP A 496 -18.01 14.84 8.16
N SER A 497 -18.94 15.31 7.33
CA SER A 497 -20.01 16.26 7.71
C SER A 497 -21.31 15.57 8.14
N ILE A 498 -21.35 14.23 8.14
CA ILE A 498 -22.57 13.45 8.40
C ILE A 498 -23.73 13.85 7.44
N ILE A 499 -23.39 14.32 6.23
CA ILE A 499 -24.37 14.65 5.20
C ILE A 499 -24.74 13.37 4.41
N LEU A 500 -23.78 12.46 4.27
CA LEU A 500 -23.95 11.26 3.47
C LEU A 500 -24.63 10.15 4.26
N VAL A 501 -25.87 9.80 3.91
CA VAL A 501 -26.62 8.69 4.53
C VAL A 501 -26.02 7.36 4.04
N LYS A 502 -25.80 6.43 4.97
CA LYS A 502 -25.42 5.06 4.64
C LYS A 502 -26.63 4.30 4.08
N GLY A 503 -26.99 4.55 2.82
CA GLY A 503 -28.13 3.92 2.16
C GLY A 503 -27.80 2.65 1.35
N VAL A 504 -28.45 1.54 1.71
CA VAL A 504 -28.92 0.30 1.01
C VAL A 504 -28.03 -0.46 0.00
N LEU A 505 -27.04 0.15 -0.67
CA LEU A 505 -26.19 -0.58 -1.64
C LEU A 505 -24.85 -1.04 -1.08
N THR A 506 -24.54 -0.73 0.18
CA THR A 506 -23.48 -1.39 0.93
C THR A 506 -24.13 -2.42 1.86
N PRO A 507 -23.82 -3.73 1.74
CA PRO A 507 -24.26 -4.72 2.71
C PRO A 507 -23.81 -4.27 4.12
N PRO A 508 -24.59 -4.59 5.18
CA PRO A 508 -24.30 -4.14 6.54
C PRO A 508 -22.90 -4.59 6.92
N ASN A 509 -22.00 -3.63 7.08
CA ASN A 509 -20.64 -3.88 7.52
C ASN A 509 -20.65 -3.77 9.05
N ASN A 510 -20.63 -4.92 9.73
CA ASN A 510 -20.58 -5.05 11.19
C ASN A 510 -19.19 -4.68 11.74
N GLY A 511 -18.80 -3.41 11.57
CA GLY A 511 -17.59 -2.84 12.16
C GLY A 511 -17.96 -1.81 13.20
N SER A 512 -17.72 -2.15 14.47
CA SER A 512 -17.90 -1.35 15.68
C SER A 512 -17.05 -0.08 15.67
N TYR A 513 -17.62 1.00 15.15
CA TYR A 513 -17.38 2.34 15.69
C TYR A 513 -18.63 2.72 16.48
N SER A 514 -18.43 3.03 17.75
CA SER A 514 -19.46 3.38 18.74
C SER A 514 -20.58 4.22 18.13
N GLN A 515 -21.67 3.55 17.76
CA GLN A 515 -22.93 4.19 17.45
C GLN A 515 -23.43 4.77 18.76
N ARG A 516 -23.38 6.10 18.90
CA ARG A 516 -24.31 6.77 19.80
C ARG A 516 -25.70 6.47 19.24
N ASN A 517 -26.46 5.66 19.96
CA ASN A 517 -27.87 5.43 19.71
C ASN A 517 -28.62 6.76 19.82
N TYR A 518 -28.80 7.44 18.70
CA TYR A 518 -29.90 8.38 18.54
C TYR A 518 -31.12 7.58 18.07
N GLU A 519 -31.76 6.87 19.01
CA GLU A 519 -33.14 6.42 18.83
C GLU A 519 -34.04 7.66 18.83
N THR A 520 -34.07 8.35 17.70
CA THR A 520 -35.14 9.28 17.39
C THR A 520 -35.84 8.72 16.17
N ASN A 521 -37.18 8.64 16.23
CA ASN A 521 -38.08 8.28 15.13
C ASN A 521 -38.05 9.32 13.97
N GLY A 522 -36.87 9.87 13.69
CA GLY A 522 -36.63 10.97 12.77
C GLY A 522 -36.18 10.43 11.41
N ILE A 523 -36.88 10.90 10.38
CA ILE A 523 -36.54 10.83 8.96
C ILE A 523 -35.01 10.88 8.78
N GLU A 524 -34.40 9.88 8.12
CA GLU A 524 -32.97 9.90 7.79
C GLU A 524 -32.65 11.15 6.95
N ARG A 525 -32.08 12.18 7.58
CA ARG A 525 -31.72 13.44 6.92
C ARG A 525 -30.33 13.31 6.31
N GLY A 526 -30.27 13.24 4.99
CA GLY A 526 -29.02 13.36 4.23
C GLY A 526 -29.18 12.96 2.77
N ILE A 527 -28.07 12.87 2.04
CA ILE A 527 -28.06 12.44 0.63
C ILE A 527 -27.30 11.14 0.44
N SER A 528 -27.68 10.36 -0.57
CA SER A 528 -26.96 9.17 -0.98
C SER A 528 -25.65 9.50 -1.70
N GLN A 529 -24.72 8.54 -1.73
CA GLN A 529 -23.47 8.70 -2.50
C GLN A 529 -23.73 8.92 -4.00
N ILE A 530 -24.78 8.30 -4.56
CA ILE A 530 -25.15 8.47 -5.97
C ILE A 530 -25.59 9.91 -6.25
N GLU A 531 -26.40 10.49 -5.37
CA GLU A 531 -26.82 11.89 -5.49
C GLU A 531 -25.64 12.85 -5.39
N ALA A 532 -24.72 12.61 -4.45
CA ALA A 532 -23.49 13.38 -4.32
C ALA A 532 -22.63 13.34 -5.59
N ASP A 533 -22.43 12.15 -6.17
CA ASP A 533 -21.69 11.97 -7.43
C ASP A 533 -22.41 12.63 -8.62
N LEU A 534 -23.76 12.61 -8.65
CA LEU A 534 -24.54 13.30 -9.67
C LEU A 534 -24.39 14.82 -9.57
N ILE A 535 -24.45 15.38 -8.36
CA ILE A 535 -24.19 16.82 -8.10
C ILE A 535 -22.78 17.19 -8.55
N PHE A 536 -21.77 16.43 -8.13
CA PHE A 536 -20.38 16.65 -8.49
C PHE A 536 -20.17 16.60 -10.01
N LYS A 537 -20.67 15.53 -10.66
CA LYS A 537 -20.53 15.33 -12.11
C LYS A 537 -21.21 16.45 -12.88
N LYS A 538 -22.39 16.92 -12.44
CA LYS A 538 -23.13 17.98 -13.12
C LYS A 538 -22.37 19.31 -13.07
N LEU A 539 -21.96 19.72 -11.88
CA LEU A 539 -21.25 21.00 -11.68
C LEU A 539 -19.90 21.04 -12.39
N THR A 540 -19.20 19.89 -12.47
CA THR A 540 -17.91 19.79 -13.16
C THR A 540 -18.02 19.53 -14.67
N SER A 541 -19.19 19.16 -15.20
CA SER A 541 -19.38 18.88 -16.64
C SER A 541 -19.80 20.11 -17.46
N ASN A 542 -20.27 21.18 -16.81
CA ASN A 542 -20.82 22.36 -17.50
C ASN A 542 -19.77 23.32 -18.07
N GLN A 543 -18.47 23.02 -17.94
CA GLN A 543 -17.47 23.75 -18.72
C GLN A 543 -17.61 23.34 -20.18
N LYS A 544 -18.24 24.21 -20.98
CA LYS A 544 -18.37 24.12 -22.43
C LYS A 544 -16.98 24.09 -23.06
N TYR A 545 -16.30 22.95 -22.99
CA TYR A 545 -15.01 22.77 -23.65
C TYR A 545 -15.25 22.64 -25.14
N ASN A 546 -14.60 23.54 -25.89
CA ASN A 546 -14.39 23.43 -27.32
C ASN A 546 -13.97 21.99 -27.66
N LYS A 547 -14.73 21.34 -28.54
CA LYS A 547 -14.67 19.88 -28.87
C LYS A 547 -13.34 19.39 -29.48
N GLY A 548 -12.25 20.15 -29.40
CA GLY A 548 -11.03 19.92 -30.18
C GLY A 548 -9.92 19.06 -29.55
N GLN A 549 -9.83 18.93 -28.22
CA GLN A 549 -8.72 18.18 -27.60
C GLN A 549 -9.18 17.37 -26.39
N GLN A 550 -9.41 16.08 -26.59
CA GLN A 550 -9.71 15.13 -25.52
C GLN A 550 -8.42 14.64 -24.87
N GLN A 551 -7.90 15.39 -23.89
CA GLN A 551 -7.11 14.76 -22.83
C GLN A 551 -8.05 14.46 -21.65
N SER A 552 -7.89 13.27 -21.06
CA SER A 552 -8.64 12.73 -19.93
C SER A 552 -8.34 13.48 -18.62
N GLN A 553 -8.45 14.81 -18.61
CA GLN A 553 -8.34 15.60 -17.40
C GLN A 553 -9.44 15.15 -16.44
N GLN A 554 -9.01 14.60 -15.30
CA GLN A 554 -9.89 14.21 -14.21
C GLN A 554 -10.78 15.41 -13.85
N LYS A 555 -12.11 15.23 -13.88
CA LYS A 555 -13.06 16.30 -13.50
C LYS A 555 -12.82 16.69 -12.05
N ARG A 556 -12.44 17.94 -11.82
CA ARG A 556 -12.24 18.52 -10.49
C ARG A 556 -13.14 19.73 -10.29
N MET A 557 -13.62 19.90 -9.08
CA MET A 557 -14.52 20.95 -8.63
C MET A 557 -13.72 22.14 -8.09
N ASP A 558 -13.95 23.36 -8.57
CA ASP A 558 -13.40 24.56 -7.94
C ASP A 558 -14.25 25.09 -6.78
N PHE A 559 -13.80 26.16 -6.14
CA PHE A 559 -14.44 26.72 -4.96
C PHE A 559 -15.88 27.18 -5.24
N GLU A 560 -16.13 27.84 -6.38
CA GLU A 560 -17.47 28.30 -6.75
C GLU A 560 -18.41 27.10 -6.97
N GLN A 561 -17.94 26.07 -7.68
CA GLN A 561 -18.69 24.83 -7.86
C GLN A 561 -18.91 24.10 -6.52
N PHE A 562 -17.95 24.15 -5.60
CA PHE A 562 -18.08 23.59 -4.26
C PHE A 562 -19.19 24.29 -3.46
N VAL A 563 -19.22 25.61 -3.41
CA VAL A 563 -20.29 26.36 -2.73
C VAL A 563 -21.65 26.05 -3.35
N ARG A 564 -21.75 26.03 -4.68
CA ARG A 564 -22.99 25.64 -5.39
C ARG A 564 -23.43 24.22 -5.05
N SER A 565 -22.49 23.30 -4.88
CA SER A 565 -22.82 21.92 -4.48
C SER A 565 -23.46 21.87 -3.09
N LEU A 566 -22.94 22.65 -2.13
CA LEU A 566 -23.51 22.72 -0.79
C LEU A 566 -24.88 23.40 -0.78
N ILE A 567 -25.13 24.39 -1.64
CA ILE A 567 -26.46 24.99 -1.82
C ILE A 567 -27.47 23.93 -2.27
N LEU A 568 -27.13 23.14 -3.31
CA LEU A 568 -28.01 22.07 -3.80
C LEU A 568 -28.26 20.99 -2.73
N ILE A 569 -27.23 20.64 -1.97
CA ILE A 569 -27.33 19.66 -0.87
C ILE A 569 -28.23 20.20 0.24
N SER A 570 -28.04 21.45 0.65
CA SER A 570 -28.85 22.09 1.71
C SER A 570 -30.33 22.14 1.32
N ALA A 571 -30.62 22.54 0.08
CA ALA A 571 -31.99 22.58 -0.43
C ALA A 571 -32.63 21.19 -0.44
N LYS A 572 -31.87 20.11 -0.69
CA LYS A 572 -32.40 18.74 -0.66
C LYS A 572 -32.66 18.25 0.77
N ILE A 573 -31.69 18.44 1.68
CA ILE A 573 -31.76 17.91 3.06
C ILE A 573 -32.79 18.67 3.89
N TYR A 574 -32.89 19.98 3.69
CA TYR A 574 -33.70 20.89 4.50
C TYR A 574 -34.95 21.40 3.78
N GLN A 575 -35.38 20.77 2.68
CA GLN A 575 -36.57 21.17 1.90
C GLN A 575 -37.84 21.29 2.75
N HIS A 576 -37.96 20.51 3.83
CA HIS A 576 -39.13 20.50 4.70
C HIS A 576 -39.06 21.52 5.84
N GLU A 577 -37.87 22.03 6.16
CA GLU A 577 -37.66 22.93 7.29
C GLU A 577 -37.65 24.41 6.87
N SER A 578 -37.31 24.69 5.61
CA SER A 578 -37.38 26.04 5.08
C SER A 578 -37.62 26.05 3.57
N GLU A 579 -38.60 26.84 3.14
CA GLU A 579 -38.79 27.20 1.73
C GLU A 579 -37.71 28.17 1.23
N ASN A 580 -36.97 28.82 2.15
CA ASN A 580 -35.91 29.76 1.81
C ASN A 580 -34.57 29.04 1.67
N PRO A 581 -33.97 28.97 0.46
CA PRO A 581 -32.70 28.29 0.25
C PRO A 581 -31.55 28.82 1.11
N LYS A 582 -31.58 30.10 1.49
CA LYS A 582 -30.57 30.69 2.38
C LYS A 582 -30.65 30.10 3.78
N GLN A 583 -31.85 29.98 4.33
CA GLN A 583 -32.07 29.44 5.65
C GLN A 583 -31.78 27.93 5.68
N ALA A 584 -32.14 27.20 4.61
CA ALA A 584 -31.71 25.81 4.42
C ALA A 584 -30.17 25.67 4.43
N PHE A 585 -29.47 26.60 3.78
CA PHE A 585 -28.01 26.64 3.80
C PHE A 585 -27.45 26.97 5.19
N ASP A 586 -28.02 27.96 5.89
CA ASP A 586 -27.66 28.30 7.27
C ASP A 586 -27.78 27.04 8.18
N PHE A 587 -28.87 26.27 8.06
CA PHE A 587 -29.04 25.00 8.78
C PHE A 587 -27.98 23.95 8.43
N LEU A 588 -27.63 23.79 7.15
CA LEU A 588 -26.56 22.88 6.73
C LEU A 588 -25.21 23.30 7.35
N MET A 589 -24.94 24.60 7.36
CA MET A 589 -23.72 25.15 7.92
C MET A 589 -23.62 24.88 9.42
N GLU A 590 -24.71 25.09 10.15
CA GLU A 590 -24.77 24.97 11.62
C GLU A 590 -24.82 23.52 12.13
N ASN A 591 -25.53 22.63 11.42
CA ASN A 591 -25.76 21.27 11.91
C ASN A 591 -24.76 20.24 11.35
N ASN A 592 -24.23 20.45 10.14
CA ASN A 592 -23.41 19.45 9.46
C ASN A 592 -21.97 19.92 9.23
N ILE A 593 -21.79 21.09 8.62
CA ILE A 593 -20.46 21.55 8.20
C ILE A 593 -19.57 21.93 9.40
N ILE A 594 -20.16 22.40 10.51
CA ILE A 594 -19.39 22.64 11.76
C ILE A 594 -18.63 21.40 12.21
N PHE A 595 -19.23 20.22 12.09
CA PHE A 595 -18.60 18.98 12.52
C PHE A 595 -17.36 18.66 11.69
N SER A 596 -17.39 18.90 10.37
CA SER A 596 -16.20 18.76 9.53
C SER A 596 -15.12 19.78 9.86
N GLU A 597 -15.48 21.00 10.27
CA GLU A 597 -14.49 21.95 10.76
C GLU A 597 -13.85 21.47 12.07
N GLN A 598 -14.62 20.87 12.98
CA GLN A 598 -14.07 20.26 14.19
C GLN A 598 -13.16 19.06 13.88
N ILE A 599 -13.54 18.21 12.93
CA ILE A 599 -12.71 17.11 12.43
C ILE A 599 -11.42 17.64 11.79
N MET A 600 -11.52 18.72 11.01
CA MET A 600 -10.38 19.42 10.45
C MET A 600 -9.46 19.86 11.59
N LEU A 601 -9.95 20.65 12.55
CA LEU A 601 -9.17 21.15 13.70
C LEU A 601 -8.53 20.04 14.56
N SER A 602 -9.19 18.90 14.72
CA SER A 602 -8.70 17.77 15.51
C SER A 602 -7.70 16.88 14.76
N ASN A 603 -7.91 16.66 13.46
CA ASN A 603 -6.95 15.94 12.60
C ASN A 603 -5.77 16.85 12.18
N ASP A 604 -5.93 18.17 12.26
CA ASP A 604 -4.95 19.17 11.85
C ASP A 604 -3.86 19.49 12.85
N LYS A 605 -3.47 18.51 13.68
CA LYS A 605 -2.09 18.51 14.18
C LYS A 605 -1.05 18.49 13.03
N GLY A 606 -1.46 18.21 11.77
CA GLY A 606 -0.54 18.12 10.61
C GLY A 606 -0.72 19.08 9.40
N SER A 607 -1.92 19.54 9.00
CA SER A 607 -2.14 20.19 7.67
C SER A 607 -2.67 21.65 7.67
N LEU A 608 -3.46 22.12 8.66
CA LEU A 608 -3.64 23.55 8.97
C LEU A 608 -2.64 24.05 10.00
N SER A 609 -2.24 23.21 10.99
CA SER A 609 -1.08 23.51 11.84
C SER A 609 0.07 23.89 10.95
N SER A 610 0.22 23.18 9.87
CA SER A 610 1.14 23.37 8.78
C SER A 610 1.37 24.79 8.23
N GLN A 611 0.32 25.56 7.89
CA GLN A 611 0.48 26.95 7.44
C GLN A 611 0.65 27.89 8.64
N GLN A 612 -0.05 27.61 9.74
CA GLN A 612 0.14 28.33 11.01
C GLN A 612 1.54 28.12 11.60
N HIS A 613 2.13 26.96 11.35
CA HIS A 613 3.44 26.50 11.78
C HIS A 613 4.48 27.15 10.92
N ILE A 614 4.29 27.18 9.60
CA ILE A 614 5.12 28.04 8.74
C ILE A 614 4.99 29.50 9.19
N SER A 615 3.81 29.99 9.53
CA SER A 615 3.63 31.36 10.03
C SER A 615 4.34 31.59 11.38
N GLN A 616 4.31 30.62 12.29
CA GLN A 616 5.05 30.66 13.56
C GLN A 616 6.56 30.63 13.32
N LEU A 617 7.04 29.76 12.44
CA LEU A 617 8.44 29.71 12.04
C LEU A 617 8.86 31.03 11.37
N MET A 618 8.02 31.61 10.52
CA MET A 618 8.25 32.92 9.90
C MET A 618 8.30 34.03 10.96
N GLU A 619 7.51 33.94 12.04
CA GLU A 619 7.58 34.88 13.15
C GLU A 619 8.93 34.77 13.90
N ILE A 620 9.46 33.56 14.06
CA ILE A 620 10.82 33.34 14.59
C ILE A 620 11.86 33.99 13.68
N LEU A 621 11.69 33.92 12.35
CA LEU A 621 12.64 34.53 11.40
C LEU A 621 12.62 36.08 11.42
N LYS A 622 11.58 36.71 12.01
CA LYS A 622 11.51 38.17 12.17
C LYS A 622 12.27 38.70 13.38
N ASP A 623 12.76 37.83 14.25
CA ASP A 623 13.61 38.23 15.37
C ASP A 623 14.87 38.96 14.85
N GLU A 624 15.26 40.08 15.48
CA GLU A 624 16.38 40.92 15.00
C GLU A 624 17.69 40.13 14.87
N TYR A 625 17.95 39.22 15.82
CA TYR A 625 19.14 38.40 15.80
C TYR A 625 19.07 37.33 14.70
N MET A 626 17.88 36.76 14.45
CA MET A 626 17.68 35.87 13.30
C MET A 626 17.90 36.60 11.96
N ILE A 627 17.41 37.84 11.82
CA ILE A 627 17.61 38.66 10.61
C ILE A 627 19.10 38.90 10.33
N GLU A 628 19.91 39.16 11.37
CA GLU A 628 21.37 39.31 11.23
C GLU A 628 22.03 38.03 10.72
N ILE A 629 21.65 36.88 11.28
CA ILE A 629 22.14 35.56 10.85
C ILE A 629 21.73 35.29 9.40
N LEU A 630 20.47 35.50 9.04
CA LEU A 630 19.97 35.31 7.67
C LEU A 630 20.68 36.22 6.68
N SER A 631 21.04 37.44 7.08
CA SER A 631 21.83 38.37 6.25
C SER A 631 23.23 37.84 5.95
N CYS A 632 23.89 37.20 6.92
CA CYS A 632 25.18 36.53 6.73
C CYS A 632 25.06 35.28 5.83
N VAL A 633 24.02 34.47 6.06
CA VAL A 633 23.70 33.29 5.25
C VAL A 633 23.41 33.68 3.79
N HIS A 634 22.64 34.73 3.57
CA HIS A 634 22.27 35.23 2.25
C HIS A 634 23.50 35.56 1.40
N LYS A 635 24.45 36.34 1.93
CA LYS A 635 25.71 36.67 1.23
C LYS A 635 26.49 35.41 0.84
N SER A 636 26.50 34.41 1.71
CA SER A 636 27.22 33.15 1.50
C SER A 636 26.54 32.23 0.48
N LEU A 637 25.21 32.30 0.39
CA LEU A 637 24.41 31.43 -0.46
C LEU A 637 24.06 32.02 -1.83
N LEU A 638 24.23 33.33 -2.02
CA LEU A 638 23.88 34.02 -3.27
C LEU A 638 24.47 33.38 -4.54
N PRO A 639 25.75 32.94 -4.58
CA PRO A 639 26.29 32.29 -5.79
C PRO A 639 25.58 30.96 -6.12
N TYR A 640 25.14 30.22 -5.11
CA TYR A 640 24.38 28.99 -5.32
C TYR A 640 22.96 29.32 -5.78
N TYR A 641 22.30 30.31 -5.19
CA TYR A 641 21.00 30.78 -5.67
C TYR A 641 21.05 31.11 -7.16
N GLN A 642 22.02 31.91 -7.59
CA GLN A 642 22.21 32.30 -8.99
C GLN A 642 22.42 31.09 -9.92
N TYR A 643 23.07 30.03 -9.45
CA TYR A 643 23.28 28.81 -10.23
C TYR A 643 22.00 27.98 -10.43
N TYR A 644 21.11 27.94 -9.44
CA TYR A 644 19.84 27.18 -9.53
C TYR A 644 18.64 28.03 -9.98
N ALA A 645 18.77 29.36 -9.97
CA ALA A 645 17.77 30.29 -10.48
C ALA A 645 17.73 30.29 -12.01
N ASN A 646 16.61 30.74 -12.58
CA ASN A 646 16.48 30.96 -14.00
C ASN A 646 17.22 32.24 -14.45
N ASN A 647 17.33 32.45 -15.76
CA ASN A 647 18.00 33.63 -16.34
C ASN A 647 17.36 34.98 -15.96
N LYS A 648 16.16 34.97 -15.36
CA LYS A 648 15.48 36.18 -14.86
C LYS A 648 15.80 36.45 -13.39
N GLY A 649 16.68 35.66 -12.76
CA GLY A 649 17.04 35.79 -11.36
C GLY A 649 15.98 35.24 -10.39
N TYR A 650 15.07 34.40 -10.85
CA TYR A 650 14.04 33.78 -10.00
C TYR A 650 14.20 32.26 -9.92
N MET A 651 13.92 31.67 -8.76
CA MET A 651 13.99 30.23 -8.57
C MET A 651 12.59 29.60 -8.57
N ASN A 652 12.34 28.67 -9.48
CA ASN A 652 11.13 27.84 -9.45
C ASN A 652 11.33 26.60 -8.56
N PHE A 653 10.28 25.81 -8.37
CA PHE A 653 10.38 24.63 -7.49
C PHE A 653 11.38 23.59 -8.01
N ASP A 654 11.53 23.43 -9.33
CA ASP A 654 12.49 22.47 -9.87
C ASP A 654 13.94 22.86 -9.53
N GLY A 655 14.28 24.15 -9.65
CA GLY A 655 15.56 24.69 -9.21
C GLY A 655 15.79 24.51 -7.71
N PHE A 656 14.79 24.83 -6.89
CA PHE A 656 14.87 24.67 -5.44
C PHE A 656 14.97 23.19 -5.01
N SER A 657 14.17 22.31 -5.60
CA SER A 657 14.20 20.87 -5.33
C SER A 657 15.52 20.25 -5.75
N LYS A 658 16.11 20.73 -6.85
CA LYS A 658 17.45 20.30 -7.31
C LYS A 658 18.52 20.75 -6.32
N PHE A 659 18.49 22.01 -5.88
CA PHE A 659 19.37 22.50 -4.81
C PHE A 659 19.27 21.61 -3.55
N CYS A 660 18.05 21.37 -3.06
CA CYS A 660 17.86 20.53 -1.88
C CYS A 660 18.39 19.10 -2.06
N HIS A 661 18.31 18.55 -3.27
CA HIS A 661 18.86 17.24 -3.59
C HIS A 661 20.39 17.26 -3.58
N ASP A 662 21.01 18.20 -4.29
CA ASP A 662 22.46 18.26 -4.49
C ASP A 662 23.22 18.53 -3.17
N PHE A 663 22.56 19.18 -2.20
CA PHE A 663 23.11 19.41 -0.86
C PHE A 663 22.66 18.41 0.21
N GLY A 664 21.95 17.33 -0.15
CA GLY A 664 21.51 16.32 0.81
C GLY A 664 20.56 16.87 1.88
N ILE A 665 19.72 17.84 1.51
CA ILE A 665 18.55 18.27 2.30
C ILE A 665 17.40 17.31 2.01
N PHE A 666 17.21 16.96 0.73
CA PHE A 666 16.32 15.92 0.26
C PHE A 666 17.14 14.74 -0.30
N PRO A 667 16.82 13.48 0.05
CA PRO A 667 15.80 13.02 0.99
C PRO A 667 16.27 12.94 2.45
N ASP A 668 17.51 13.31 2.74
CA ASP A 668 18.17 12.95 4.01
C ASP A 668 17.63 13.70 5.25
N ILE A 669 17.22 14.97 5.08
CA ILE A 669 16.73 15.81 6.17
C ILE A 669 15.21 15.89 6.11
N LEU A 670 14.68 16.31 4.96
CA LEU A 670 13.27 16.51 4.74
C LEU A 670 12.81 15.72 3.52
N ASN A 671 11.56 15.27 3.56
CA ASN A 671 10.92 14.70 2.39
C ASN A 671 10.50 15.78 1.38
N LYS A 672 10.30 15.38 0.13
CA LYS A 672 9.92 16.28 -0.97
C LYS A 672 8.63 17.07 -0.67
N SER A 673 7.67 16.45 0.01
CA SER A 673 6.39 17.08 0.35
C SER A 673 6.54 18.27 1.30
N LYS A 674 7.42 18.18 2.31
CA LYS A 674 7.72 19.30 3.22
C LYS A 674 8.42 20.45 2.51
N ILE A 675 9.43 20.14 1.70
CA ILE A 675 10.20 21.15 0.94
C ILE A 675 9.30 21.88 -0.06
N MET A 676 8.49 21.13 -0.81
CA MET A 676 7.50 21.71 -1.73
C MET A 676 6.52 22.64 -1.02
N ARG A 677 6.16 22.31 0.21
CA ARG A 677 5.22 23.10 0.99
C ARG A 677 5.83 24.40 1.50
N PHE A 678 7.08 24.40 1.97
CA PHE A 678 7.81 25.63 2.27
C PHE A 678 7.90 26.51 1.03
N PHE A 679 8.34 25.95 -0.10
CA PHE A 679 8.44 26.66 -1.38
C PHE A 679 7.10 27.28 -1.81
N SER A 680 6.02 26.50 -1.82
CA SER A 680 4.70 26.96 -2.28
C SER A 680 4.16 28.09 -1.40
N THR A 681 4.44 28.03 -0.08
CA THR A 681 4.00 29.07 0.86
C THR A 681 4.76 30.37 0.62
N LEU A 682 6.08 30.29 0.46
CA LEU A 682 6.94 31.46 0.20
C LEU A 682 6.68 32.06 -1.19
N SER A 683 6.44 31.24 -2.21
CA SER A 683 6.01 31.71 -3.53
C SER A 683 4.72 32.53 -3.44
N GLN A 684 3.73 32.11 -2.63
CA GLN A 684 2.50 32.88 -2.46
C GLN A 684 2.76 34.24 -1.80
N PHE A 685 3.67 34.32 -0.83
CA PHE A 685 4.11 35.59 -0.23
C PHE A 685 4.75 36.50 -1.26
N TYR A 686 5.64 35.99 -2.11
CA TYR A 686 6.26 36.75 -3.21
C TYR A 686 5.22 37.46 -4.08
N HIS A 687 4.18 36.74 -4.49
CA HIS A 687 3.12 37.27 -5.35
C HIS A 687 2.26 38.32 -4.64
N SER A 688 2.05 38.17 -3.34
CA SER A 688 1.26 39.10 -2.53
C SER A 688 2.00 40.43 -2.36
N THR A 689 3.32 40.37 -2.13
CA THR A 689 4.16 41.55 -1.94
C THR A 689 4.44 42.28 -3.25
N ASN A 690 4.79 41.56 -4.33
CA ASN A 690 5.18 42.19 -5.60
C ASN A 690 4.03 42.43 -6.58
N GLY A 691 2.91 41.69 -6.46
CA GLY A 691 1.76 41.82 -7.34
C GLY A 691 0.94 43.09 -7.12
N SER A 692 1.04 43.70 -5.95
CA SER A 692 0.21 44.84 -5.53
C SER A 692 0.57 46.16 -6.23
N ASN A 693 1.81 46.32 -6.71
CA ASN A 693 2.27 47.60 -7.29
C ASN A 693 1.98 47.76 -8.79
N ASN A 694 1.56 46.71 -9.51
CA ASN A 694 1.40 46.75 -10.97
C ASN A 694 -0.05 46.62 -11.48
N GLN A 695 -1.06 46.54 -10.61
CA GLN A 695 -2.47 46.39 -11.03
C GLN A 695 -3.25 47.70 -11.20
N ASN A 696 -2.67 48.87 -10.90
CA ASN A 696 -3.36 50.16 -11.09
C ASN A 696 -3.21 50.79 -12.49
N SER A 697 -2.43 50.20 -13.41
CA SER A 697 -2.23 50.76 -14.77
C SER A 697 -2.92 50.02 -15.92
N SER A 698 -3.83 49.07 -15.64
CA SER A 698 -4.49 48.27 -16.69
C SER A 698 -6.02 48.21 -16.59
N ARG A 699 -6.63 49.31 -16.11
CA ARG A 699 -8.06 49.62 -16.35
C ARG A 699 -8.16 50.80 -17.32
N MET A 700 -8.02 50.53 -18.62
CA MET A 700 -8.68 51.22 -19.76
C MET A 700 -7.90 50.96 -21.04
N THR A 701 -8.27 49.90 -21.78
CA THR A 701 -8.38 49.89 -23.25
C THR A 701 -8.84 48.50 -23.69
N ASN A 702 -10.15 48.36 -23.88
CA ASN A 702 -10.71 47.31 -24.71
C ASN A 702 -10.65 47.81 -26.16
N GLN A 703 -9.72 47.28 -26.96
CA GLN A 703 -9.96 47.20 -28.40
C GLN A 703 -9.22 46.02 -29.03
N SER A 704 -10.00 45.32 -29.82
CA SER A 704 -9.76 44.11 -30.58
C SER A 704 -8.72 44.29 -31.69
N THR A 705 -7.70 43.44 -31.69
CA THR A 705 -7.01 43.03 -32.92
C THR A 705 -6.74 41.54 -32.88
N ILE A 706 -7.43 40.84 -33.78
CA ILE A 706 -7.19 39.47 -34.19
C ILE A 706 -5.88 39.47 -34.98
N ASN A 707 -4.89 38.66 -34.60
CA ASN A 707 -3.99 38.08 -35.60
C ASN A 707 -3.24 36.82 -35.15
N ALA A 708 -3.12 35.94 -36.14
CA ALA A 708 -2.55 34.61 -36.19
C ALA A 708 -1.07 34.54 -35.78
N GLY A 709 -0.73 33.49 -35.03
CA GLY A 709 0.64 33.09 -34.74
C GLY A 709 0.65 31.88 -33.80
N GLY A 710 0.59 30.67 -34.38
CA GLY A 710 0.62 29.42 -33.63
C GLY A 710 1.98 29.15 -33.01
N ALA A 711 2.15 29.55 -31.75
CA ALA A 711 3.24 29.11 -30.87
C ALA A 711 2.63 28.65 -29.54
N SER A 712 3.17 27.57 -29.01
CA SER A 712 2.67 26.76 -27.90
C SER A 712 2.30 27.58 -26.64
N LEU A 713 1.00 27.59 -26.30
CA LEU A 713 0.40 28.30 -25.16
C LEU A 713 0.58 27.61 -23.79
N THR A 714 1.47 26.62 -23.65
CA THR A 714 1.67 25.87 -22.40
C THR A 714 2.73 26.43 -21.45
N GLU A 715 3.51 27.45 -21.85
CA GLU A 715 4.59 27.98 -20.97
C GLU A 715 4.16 29.13 -20.05
N ALA A 716 3.02 29.79 -20.31
CA ALA A 716 2.62 30.97 -19.55
C ALA A 716 2.04 30.67 -18.14
N SER A 717 1.72 29.41 -17.81
CA SER A 717 1.19 29.06 -16.48
C SER A 717 2.26 28.72 -15.45
N ASN A 718 3.50 28.40 -15.87
CA ASN A 718 4.57 27.98 -14.96
C ASN A 718 5.37 29.16 -14.37
N THR A 719 5.13 30.40 -14.80
CA THR A 719 5.84 31.57 -14.26
C THR A 719 5.30 32.06 -12.92
N LYS A 720 4.22 31.45 -12.40
CA LYS A 720 3.53 31.89 -11.17
C LYS A 720 4.03 31.23 -9.89
N ASP A 721 4.98 30.31 -9.95
CA ASP A 721 5.50 29.65 -8.76
C ASP A 721 7.02 29.82 -8.67
N VAL A 722 7.44 31.03 -8.27
CA VAL A 722 8.84 31.42 -8.12
C VAL A 722 9.10 32.13 -6.79
N ILE A 723 10.33 32.04 -6.31
CA ILE A 723 10.84 32.77 -5.14
C ILE A 723 12.11 33.55 -5.51
N ASP A 724 12.34 34.68 -4.83
CA ASP A 724 13.56 35.48 -4.95
C ASP A 724 14.69 34.95 -4.03
N GLU A 725 15.84 35.62 -4.04
CA GLU A 725 17.01 35.25 -3.24
C GLU A 725 16.77 35.33 -1.72
N HIS A 726 15.89 36.22 -1.27
CA HIS A 726 15.56 36.38 0.15
C HIS A 726 14.68 35.23 0.63
N LEU A 727 13.59 34.96 -0.09
CA LEU A 727 12.67 33.86 0.19
C LEU A 727 13.36 32.50 0.05
N PHE A 728 14.38 32.37 -0.81
CA PHE A 728 15.21 31.17 -0.85
C PHE A 728 15.95 30.91 0.47
N VAL A 729 16.56 31.95 1.05
CA VAL A 729 17.26 31.83 2.33
C VAL A 729 16.29 31.52 3.47
N GLU A 730 15.12 32.16 3.47
CA GLU A 730 14.05 31.85 4.42
C GLU A 730 13.58 30.40 4.28
N ALA A 731 13.41 29.89 3.05
CA ALA A 731 13.04 28.49 2.82
C ALA A 731 14.06 27.53 3.46
N LEU A 732 15.35 27.84 3.38
CA LEU A 732 16.40 27.04 4.02
C LEU A 732 16.39 27.17 5.54
N ALA A 733 16.12 28.37 6.06
CA ALA A 733 15.96 28.57 7.50
C ALA A 733 14.77 27.74 8.04
N LEU A 734 13.62 27.79 7.36
CA LEU A 734 12.47 26.93 7.67
C LEU A 734 12.84 25.44 7.64
N THR A 735 13.69 25.01 6.69
CA THR A 735 14.15 23.62 6.66
C THR A 735 15.00 23.24 7.86
N ALA A 736 15.81 24.16 8.39
CA ALA A 736 16.68 23.94 9.54
C ALA A 736 15.90 23.92 10.86
N LEU A 737 14.93 24.82 11.03
CA LEU A 737 14.06 24.89 12.21
C LEU A 737 13.21 23.61 12.39
N GLU A 738 12.92 22.93 11.28
CA GLU A 738 12.08 21.74 11.25
C GLU A 738 12.78 20.45 11.72
N ILE A 739 14.09 20.51 11.96
CA ILE A 739 14.90 19.36 12.35
C ILE A 739 14.79 19.14 13.85
N SER A 740 14.44 17.92 14.25
CA SER A 740 14.51 17.50 15.64
C SER A 740 15.95 17.09 15.98
N TYR A 741 16.55 17.79 16.93
CA TYR A 741 17.87 17.47 17.47
C TYR A 741 17.73 16.61 18.73
N LYS A 742 18.74 15.78 19.03
CA LYS A 742 18.82 15.09 20.32
C LYS A 742 19.30 16.08 21.39
N ASP A 743 18.85 15.89 22.63
CA ASP A 743 19.18 16.79 23.72
C ASP A 743 20.70 16.92 23.96
N PRO A 744 21.22 18.13 24.23
CA PRO A 744 20.46 19.38 24.36
C PRO A 744 20.02 19.97 23.00
N GLN A 745 18.79 20.50 22.95
CA GLN A 745 18.26 21.13 21.74
C GLN A 745 18.98 22.47 21.48
N PRO A 746 19.62 22.66 20.31
CA PRO A 746 20.24 23.93 19.95
C PRO A 746 19.17 25.03 19.83
N THR A 747 19.58 26.27 20.09
CA THR A 747 18.75 27.46 19.85
C THR A 747 18.37 27.58 18.39
N GLU A 748 17.29 28.30 18.07
CA GLU A 748 16.83 28.45 16.67
C GLU A 748 17.90 29.08 15.76
N ALA A 749 18.66 30.03 16.29
CA ALA A 749 19.85 30.61 15.64
C ALA A 749 20.93 29.57 15.34
N GLU A 750 21.26 28.72 16.31
CA GLU A 750 22.23 27.63 16.13
C GLU A 750 21.74 26.58 15.13
N LYS A 751 20.43 26.27 15.08
CA LYS A 751 19.88 25.35 14.08
C LYS A 751 20.12 25.86 12.66
N VAL A 752 19.78 27.12 12.39
CA VAL A 752 19.99 27.74 11.08
C VAL A 752 21.47 27.80 10.73
N ASN A 753 22.31 28.24 11.66
CA ASN A 753 23.75 28.35 11.44
C ASN A 753 24.39 26.97 11.21
N PHE A 754 24.07 25.98 12.03
CA PHE A 754 24.65 24.64 11.96
C PHE A 754 24.23 23.90 10.69
N GLN A 755 23.00 24.02 10.21
CA GLN A 755 22.56 23.27 9.03
C GLN A 755 22.91 23.95 7.73
N VAL A 756 22.57 25.23 7.63
CA VAL A 756 22.73 25.96 6.38
C VAL A 756 24.21 26.13 6.08
N ILE A 757 25.03 26.45 7.09
CA ILE A 757 26.46 26.67 6.85
C ILE A 757 27.21 25.33 6.90
N LYS A 758 27.06 24.53 7.94
CA LYS A 758 27.95 23.37 8.09
C LYS A 758 27.71 22.30 7.02
N LYS A 759 26.45 22.00 6.66
CA LYS A 759 26.16 20.90 5.74
C LYS A 759 26.45 21.27 4.28
N ILE A 760 26.10 22.49 3.86
CA ILE A 760 26.39 23.01 2.52
C ILE A 760 27.89 23.09 2.29
N PHE A 761 28.66 23.59 3.27
CA PHE A 761 30.10 23.75 3.12
C PHE A 761 30.89 22.45 3.33
N ILE A 762 30.46 21.53 4.19
CA ILE A 762 31.10 20.20 4.33
C ILE A 762 30.94 19.39 3.03
N ASN A 763 29.77 19.41 2.39
CA ASN A 763 29.57 18.70 1.13
C ASN A 763 30.48 19.24 0.01
N ARG A 764 30.83 20.54 0.02
CA ARG A 764 31.81 21.11 -0.91
C ARG A 764 33.22 20.56 -0.69
N GLN A 765 33.69 20.49 0.56
CA GLN A 765 34.99 19.92 0.92
C GLN A 765 35.09 18.42 0.53
N LEU A 766 33.99 17.68 0.67
CA LEU A 766 33.92 16.28 0.27
C LEU A 766 33.82 16.06 -1.24
N SER A 767 33.37 17.07 -2.00
CA SER A 767 33.30 17.00 -3.46
C SER A 767 34.64 17.38 -4.10
N GLN A 768 35.31 18.41 -3.56
CA GLN A 768 36.65 18.83 -3.99
C GLN A 768 37.77 17.84 -3.64
N SER A 769 37.53 16.90 -2.72
CA SER A 769 38.47 15.82 -2.41
C SER A 769 38.24 14.55 -3.24
N LYS A 770 37.21 14.55 -4.09
CA LYS A 770 36.91 13.45 -5.03
C LYS A 770 37.24 13.78 -6.48
N GLU A 771 37.37 15.06 -6.81
CA GLU A 771 38.08 15.54 -8.02
C GLU A 771 39.59 15.60 -7.72
#